data_AF-A0A7C3XBD6-F1
#
_entry.id   AF-A0A7C3XBD6-F1
#
_cell.length_a   1.000
_cell.length_b   1.000
_cell.length_c   1.000
_cell.angle_alpha   90.00
_cell.angle_beta   90.00
_cell.angle_gamma   90.00
#
_symmetry.space_group_name_H-M   'P 1'
#
loop_
_entity.id
_entity.type
_entity.pdbx_description
1 polymer ?
#
loop_
_entity_poly.entity_id
_entity_poly.type
_entity_poly.pdbx_seq_one_letter_code
_entity_poly.pdbx_strand_id
1 'polypeptide(L)'
;MAARLNTDSAGPNLPRPSRSWDWLIRVVCWLGMVIFALHACTHMVAAGDTWVAMACGRHFVNHGVDTVEPFSANSHRPGPTPEQIASWPGWARWIAEKVGIETVRRWHPTGWINQNWLTHVIFYWLTTTLGSQQEPYFDALVFWKVAIYLLSVVCIYVAGRLLGAHRLLAATFASGALFIGRSFLDIRPAGFSNLLVAVFVLILILATYRQIWYLWLLVPLTVFWANVHGGYIYVFIMMIPFVLANLVAIPFKSRLVSIGWRGICHALAVYVVAFTAMVLLNPYHLTNLTHTFEISISKHAERWRNVHEWHPAFAWDNPVGTAVPFLVMYVLAWLVLILWFVAHNWAARQAIPFMGRPKRRTGAWPYQWPRIDLGLWVVAALTIYMAIRSRRFIPIAAFAACPVLASMIDQIIRAALLGRCLKVMARPDPEGFESLVADIAAKGVMIVIVMVGFYFWPRLLEAAVPTDGGTLSKGLAWFSQWWFGSGRPNILLIFLVVLVGVVWFWLGAARPSLDRPGQGRFDIGILARTVVAGFVLGFGTWAGLRYKVVYMDPWAADPVFASVFMRMTASFLKPFEACQFIRQNHLSGKMMNYWTEGGFIAWGQEPDPKTGKTPLQLFMDGRAQAAYNVSAFDEWSYIWGGGKPMEEILASGRKIGPEDYKQIGQWITQRLRSHEVWVALIPAQQFDSVFARGLEASGQWPVVYLDNKQKLYVDINSPQGRDLFDGVLSGKTVYPDQFLTELNMAFHLLAYQTDPNAKAVGLEHAIKAYRLQPTPMPMLLILGPAARNEHLRPAIRAFCQEVCQDFQANRHSYRTRHGYRARLEAVRLASDWLASVAASQDNLEAAKSYAEAAEQYRQERDLLTDLQRW
;
A
#
# COMPACT_ATOMS: atom_id res chain seq x y z
N MET A 1 27.47 -9.35 64.12
CA MET A 1 28.55 -10.10 64.79
C MET A 1 29.47 -10.63 63.69
N ALA A 2 30.72 -10.17 63.72
CA ALA A 2 31.69 -10.26 62.64
C ALA A 2 32.26 -11.67 62.45
N ALA A 3 32.66 -11.99 61.21
CA ALA A 3 33.99 -12.55 60.94
C ALA A 3 34.32 -12.46 59.44
N ARG A 4 35.39 -11.72 59.15
CA ARG A 4 36.11 -11.70 57.88
C ARG A 4 36.71 -13.09 57.63
N LEU A 5 36.68 -13.56 56.39
CA LEU A 5 37.80 -14.30 55.80
C LEU A 5 38.05 -13.74 54.40
N ASN A 6 39.08 -12.91 54.35
CA ASN A 6 39.74 -12.49 53.14
C ASN A 6 40.93 -13.44 52.97
N THR A 7 41.00 -14.19 51.88
CA THR A 7 42.26 -14.73 51.37
C THR A 7 42.19 -14.69 49.84
N ASP A 8 42.88 -13.70 49.31
CA ASP A 8 43.32 -13.64 47.93
C ASP A 8 44.01 -14.96 47.54
N SER A 9 43.49 -15.60 46.51
CA SER A 9 44.28 -16.43 45.60
C SER A 9 43.93 -15.98 44.19
N ALA A 10 44.92 -15.35 43.56
CA ALA A 10 44.86 -14.86 42.21
C ALA A 10 44.59 -16.02 41.23
N GLY A 11 43.36 -16.10 40.75
CA GLY A 11 43.00 -16.74 39.47
C GLY A 11 42.86 -15.64 38.40
N PRO A 12 43.12 -15.91 37.12
CA PRO A 12 43.27 -14.88 36.11
C PRO A 12 42.01 -14.04 36.02
N ASN A 13 42.17 -12.72 36.11
CA ASN A 13 41.14 -11.73 35.74
C ASN A 13 40.62 -12.05 34.34
N LEU A 14 39.54 -12.83 34.26
CA LEU A 14 38.74 -12.89 33.04
C LEU A 14 38.16 -11.48 32.87
N PRO A 15 38.39 -10.81 31.74
CA PRO A 15 37.81 -9.50 31.50
C PRO A 15 36.29 -9.67 31.60
N ARG A 16 35.67 -8.99 32.58
CA ARG A 16 34.22 -8.87 32.63
C ARG A 16 33.80 -8.33 31.26
N PRO A 17 32.95 -9.01 30.48
CA PRO A 17 32.47 -8.47 29.21
C PRO A 17 31.88 -7.10 29.51
N SER A 18 32.43 -6.08 28.85
CA SER A 18 32.16 -4.70 29.23
C SER A 18 30.68 -4.37 29.03
N ARG A 19 30.05 -3.83 30.07
CA ARG A 19 28.74 -3.17 30.04
C ARG A 19 28.61 -2.12 28.92
N SER A 20 29.71 -1.73 28.27
CA SER A 20 29.80 -0.67 27.27
C SER A 20 29.27 -1.02 25.88
N TRP A 21 28.92 -2.27 25.56
CA TRP A 21 28.42 -2.62 24.20
C TRP A 21 26.94 -3.01 24.16
N ASP A 22 26.39 -3.42 25.30
CA ASP A 22 25.01 -3.87 25.42
C ASP A 22 23.98 -2.75 25.17
N TRP A 23 24.34 -1.51 25.50
CA TRP A 23 23.53 -0.33 25.21
C TRP A 23 23.56 0.01 23.72
N LEU A 24 24.72 -0.12 23.06
CA LEU A 24 24.88 0.18 21.64
C LEU A 24 24.02 -0.78 20.79
N ILE A 25 23.99 -2.07 21.13
CA ILE A 25 23.14 -3.06 20.45
C ILE A 25 21.66 -2.66 20.57
N ARG A 26 21.22 -2.17 21.73
CA ARG A 26 19.84 -1.71 21.91
C ARG A 26 19.54 -0.50 21.03
N VAL A 27 20.44 0.48 20.99
CA VAL A 27 20.31 1.67 20.13
C VAL A 27 20.23 1.26 18.67
N VAL A 28 21.13 0.39 18.20
CA VAL A 28 21.15 -0.10 16.81
C VAL A 28 19.88 -0.88 16.46
N CYS A 29 19.38 -1.73 17.37
CA CYS A 29 18.11 -2.45 17.17
C CYS A 29 16.94 -1.48 17.01
N TRP A 30 16.81 -0.50 17.92
CA TRP A 30 15.74 0.50 17.87
C TRP A 30 15.83 1.37 16.63
N LEU A 31 17.02 1.87 16.31
CA LEU A 31 17.28 2.66 15.11
C LEU A 31 16.95 1.86 13.85
N GLY A 32 17.38 0.60 13.77
CA GLY A 32 17.07 -0.31 12.67
C GLY A 32 15.56 -0.53 12.49
N MET A 33 14.82 -0.74 13.57
CA MET A 33 13.36 -0.89 13.50
C MET A 33 12.67 0.39 13.02
N VAL A 34 13.09 1.56 13.51
CA VAL A 34 12.56 2.85 13.07
C VAL A 34 12.85 3.09 11.59
N ILE A 35 14.09 2.88 11.14
CA ILE A 35 14.47 3.05 9.72
C ILE A 35 13.65 2.12 8.82
N PHE A 36 13.51 0.85 9.17
CA PHE A 36 12.71 -0.09 8.38
C PHE A 36 11.22 0.26 8.38
N ALA A 37 10.68 0.78 9.48
CA ALA A 37 9.31 1.27 9.52
C ALA A 37 9.09 2.48 8.62
N LEU A 38 10.00 3.46 8.67
CA LEU A 38 9.97 4.62 7.78
C LEU A 38 10.09 4.19 6.33
N HIS A 39 11.05 3.32 6.00
CA HIS A 39 11.22 2.76 4.66
C HIS A 39 10.00 1.99 4.15
N ALA A 40 9.35 1.19 5.01
CA ALA A 40 8.13 0.49 4.65
C ALA A 40 6.98 1.47 4.34
N CYS A 41 6.99 2.66 4.95
CA CYS A 41 6.01 3.70 4.68
C CYS A 41 6.24 4.46 3.37
N THR A 42 7.40 4.33 2.72
CA THR A 42 7.75 5.13 1.52
C THR A 42 7.21 4.57 0.21
N HIS A 43 6.66 3.35 0.18
CA HIS A 43 6.12 2.78 -1.06
C HIS A 43 4.89 3.55 -1.53
N MET A 44 4.88 3.92 -2.81
CA MET A 44 3.76 4.65 -3.43
C MET A 44 2.60 3.71 -3.68
N VAL A 45 1.39 4.05 -3.19
CA VAL A 45 0.19 3.22 -3.38
C VAL A 45 -1.06 4.08 -3.57
N ALA A 46 -1.89 3.71 -4.56
CA ALA A 46 -3.04 4.51 -4.99
C ALA A 46 -4.06 4.76 -3.87
N ALA A 47 -4.51 6.02 -3.75
CA ALA A 47 -5.43 6.51 -2.72
C ALA A 47 -6.93 6.44 -3.07
N GLY A 48 -7.37 5.52 -3.94
CA GLY A 48 -8.80 5.39 -4.28
C GLY A 48 -9.68 5.31 -3.02
N ASP A 49 -9.38 4.36 -2.13
CA ASP A 49 -10.09 4.15 -0.87
C ASP A 49 -9.87 5.30 0.14
N THR A 50 -8.74 6.00 0.07
CA THR A 50 -8.45 7.13 0.97
C THR A 50 -9.41 8.29 0.72
N TRP A 51 -9.69 8.60 -0.55
CA TRP A 51 -10.61 9.70 -0.89
C TRP A 51 -12.06 9.35 -0.58
N VAL A 52 -12.44 8.08 -0.77
CA VAL A 52 -13.69 7.56 -0.24
C VAL A 52 -13.78 7.80 1.27
N ALA A 53 -12.73 7.44 2.02
CA ALA A 53 -12.69 7.63 3.46
C ALA A 53 -12.84 9.10 3.86
N MET A 54 -12.24 10.02 3.10
CA MET A 54 -12.39 11.46 3.32
C MET A 54 -13.83 11.93 3.09
N ALA A 55 -14.46 11.54 1.97
CA ALA A 55 -15.86 11.89 1.67
C ALA A 55 -16.83 11.37 2.74
N CYS A 56 -16.69 10.09 3.09
CA CYS A 56 -17.51 9.45 4.13
C CYS A 56 -17.28 10.09 5.50
N GLY A 57 -16.02 10.39 5.86
CA GLY A 57 -15.65 10.99 7.13
C GLY A 57 -16.31 12.35 7.32
N ARG A 58 -16.28 13.20 6.29
CA ARG A 58 -17.00 14.49 6.27
C ARG A 58 -18.48 14.30 6.47
N HIS A 59 -19.08 13.34 5.78
CA HIS A 59 -20.51 13.06 5.94
C HIS A 59 -20.84 12.64 7.37
N PHE A 60 -20.12 11.66 7.93
CA PHE A 60 -20.38 11.13 9.27
C PHE A 60 -20.17 12.16 10.38
N VAL A 61 -19.19 13.05 10.25
CA VAL A 61 -18.99 14.15 11.22
C VAL A 61 -20.16 15.12 11.22
N ASN A 62 -20.76 15.40 10.05
CA ASN A 62 -21.81 16.40 9.92
C ASN A 62 -23.24 15.84 10.05
N HIS A 63 -23.46 14.56 9.75
CA HIS A 63 -24.80 13.97 9.65
C HIS A 63 -24.99 12.70 10.51
N GLY A 64 -23.94 12.22 11.18
CA GLY A 64 -23.96 10.97 11.92
C GLY A 64 -23.76 9.74 11.04
N VAL A 65 -23.72 8.56 11.65
CA VAL A 65 -23.53 7.28 10.96
C VAL A 65 -24.88 6.62 10.75
N ASP A 66 -25.24 6.39 9.48
CA ASP A 66 -26.48 5.74 9.10
C ASP A 66 -26.28 4.79 7.89
N THR A 67 -27.39 4.31 7.31
CA THR A 67 -27.39 3.43 6.14
C THR A 67 -27.72 4.12 4.81
N VAL A 68 -27.81 5.46 4.81
CA VAL A 68 -28.12 6.26 3.62
C VAL A 68 -26.81 6.64 2.96
N GLU A 69 -26.60 6.19 1.72
CA GLU A 69 -25.44 6.62 0.94
C GLU A 69 -25.78 7.94 0.22
N PRO A 70 -25.05 9.04 0.48
CA PRO A 70 -25.43 10.36 -0.01
C PRO A 70 -24.76 10.77 -1.33
N PHE A 71 -23.80 10.01 -1.85
CA PHE A 71 -22.97 10.45 -2.98
C PHE A 71 -23.45 9.94 -4.34
N SER A 72 -24.23 8.86 -4.40
CA SER A 72 -24.44 8.09 -5.62
C SER A 72 -25.90 7.74 -5.83
N ALA A 73 -26.37 7.85 -7.08
CA ALA A 73 -27.77 7.60 -7.43
C ALA A 73 -28.14 6.09 -7.41
N ASN A 74 -27.15 5.21 -7.56
CA ASN A 74 -27.33 3.77 -7.75
C ASN A 74 -26.98 2.94 -6.50
N SER A 75 -26.86 3.59 -5.34
CA SER A 75 -26.45 2.94 -4.10
C SER A 75 -27.58 2.11 -3.45
N HIS A 76 -27.22 1.24 -2.51
CA HIS A 76 -28.19 0.47 -1.74
C HIS A 76 -29.14 1.39 -0.98
N ARG A 77 -30.43 1.10 -1.06
CA ARG A 77 -31.45 1.83 -0.31
C ARG A 77 -31.54 1.32 1.13
N PRO A 78 -31.76 2.21 2.11
CA PRO A 78 -32.03 1.81 3.49
C PRO A 78 -33.19 0.82 3.61
N GLY A 79 -33.08 -0.10 4.55
CA GLY A 79 -34.10 -1.12 4.83
C GLY A 79 -33.79 -1.91 6.11
N PRO A 80 -34.33 -3.14 6.26
CA PRO A 80 -35.06 -3.89 5.25
C PRO A 80 -36.49 -3.37 5.02
N THR A 81 -36.99 -3.52 3.79
CA THR A 81 -38.40 -3.28 3.43
C THR A 81 -39.25 -4.53 3.66
N PRO A 82 -40.59 -4.40 3.80
CA PRO A 82 -41.48 -5.57 3.92
C PRO A 82 -41.30 -6.58 2.78
N GLU A 83 -41.07 -6.10 1.55
CA GLU A 83 -40.85 -6.93 0.36
C GLU A 83 -39.53 -7.70 0.47
N GLN A 84 -38.48 -7.06 0.99
CA GLN A 84 -37.20 -7.72 1.26
C GLN A 84 -37.37 -8.82 2.32
N ILE A 85 -38.11 -8.56 3.41
CA ILE A 85 -38.38 -9.55 4.47
C ILE A 85 -39.22 -10.71 3.93
N ALA A 86 -40.15 -10.45 3.02
CA ALA A 86 -40.94 -11.50 2.37
C ALA A 86 -40.07 -12.48 1.55
N SER A 87 -38.88 -12.04 1.08
CA SER A 87 -37.93 -12.93 0.40
C SER A 87 -37.07 -13.77 1.36
N TRP A 88 -37.09 -13.47 2.67
CA TRP A 88 -36.24 -14.16 3.64
C TRP A 88 -36.66 -15.61 3.89
N PRO A 89 -35.73 -16.49 4.35
CA PRO A 89 -36.06 -17.84 4.81
C PRO A 89 -37.18 -17.83 5.86
N GLY A 90 -38.04 -18.85 5.84
CA GLY A 90 -39.25 -18.88 6.69
C GLY A 90 -38.99 -18.67 8.18
N TRP A 91 -37.88 -19.18 8.71
CA TRP A 91 -37.50 -18.96 10.12
C TRP A 91 -37.13 -17.50 10.40
N ALA A 92 -36.42 -16.83 9.49
CA ALA A 92 -36.01 -15.43 9.65
C ALA A 92 -37.21 -14.49 9.51
N ARG A 93 -38.12 -14.82 8.58
CA ARG A 93 -39.42 -14.15 8.43
C ARG A 93 -40.27 -14.27 9.68
N TRP A 94 -40.39 -15.49 10.23
CA TRP A 94 -41.11 -15.73 11.48
C TRP A 94 -40.56 -14.87 12.63
N ILE A 95 -39.22 -14.76 12.77
CA ILE A 95 -38.61 -13.86 13.76
C ILE A 95 -38.99 -12.41 13.48
N ALA A 96 -38.85 -11.94 12.24
CA ALA A 96 -39.17 -10.57 11.84
C ALA A 96 -40.63 -10.20 12.12
N GLU A 97 -41.56 -11.13 11.86
CA GLU A 97 -42.98 -10.98 12.19
C GLU A 97 -43.23 -10.89 13.69
N LYS A 98 -42.49 -11.66 14.51
CA LYS A 98 -42.64 -11.66 15.97
C LYS A 98 -42.04 -10.43 16.65
N VAL A 99 -40.86 -9.97 16.22
CA VAL A 99 -40.17 -8.82 16.86
C VAL A 99 -40.56 -7.47 16.25
N GLY A 100 -41.21 -7.49 15.08
CA GLY A 100 -41.62 -6.29 14.34
C GLY A 100 -40.50 -5.70 13.48
N ILE A 101 -40.87 -5.08 12.36
CA ILE A 101 -39.95 -4.55 11.35
C ILE A 101 -39.02 -3.46 11.90
N GLU A 102 -39.49 -2.61 12.82
CA GLU A 102 -38.65 -1.55 13.41
C GLU A 102 -37.54 -2.12 14.29
N THR A 103 -37.83 -3.19 15.03
CA THR A 103 -36.80 -3.92 15.79
C THR A 103 -35.78 -4.56 14.85
N VAL A 104 -36.24 -5.13 13.73
CA VAL A 104 -35.35 -5.69 12.70
C VAL A 104 -34.46 -4.59 12.10
N ARG A 105 -35.03 -3.45 11.70
CA ARG A 105 -34.29 -2.30 11.17
C ARG A 105 -33.25 -1.79 12.16
N ARG A 106 -33.57 -1.78 13.45
CA ARG A 106 -32.62 -1.38 14.49
C ARG A 106 -31.46 -2.35 14.63
N TRP A 107 -31.71 -3.65 14.74
CA TRP A 107 -30.67 -4.64 15.06
C TRP A 107 -29.97 -5.25 13.84
N HIS A 108 -30.61 -5.17 12.68
CA HIS A 108 -30.11 -5.63 11.39
C HIS A 108 -30.53 -4.65 10.28
N PRO A 109 -30.05 -3.39 10.30
CA PRO A 109 -30.34 -2.44 9.22
C PRO A 109 -29.75 -2.93 7.89
N THR A 110 -30.37 -2.60 6.76
CA THR A 110 -29.82 -2.83 5.42
C THR A 110 -29.66 -1.50 4.68
N GLY A 111 -28.85 -1.47 3.62
CA GLY A 111 -28.53 -0.25 2.89
C GLY A 111 -27.02 -0.14 2.74
N TRP A 112 -26.48 1.07 2.90
CA TRP A 112 -25.04 1.27 2.91
C TRP A 112 -24.43 0.91 4.26
N ILE A 113 -23.64 -0.16 4.32
CA ILE A 113 -23.01 -0.62 5.55
C ILE A 113 -21.52 -0.29 5.53
N ASN A 114 -21.14 0.78 6.23
CA ASN A 114 -19.77 1.25 6.26
C ASN A 114 -19.01 0.74 7.48
N GLN A 115 -18.40 -0.46 7.37
CA GLN A 115 -17.61 -1.08 8.44
C GLN A 115 -16.36 -0.28 8.84
N ASN A 116 -16.00 0.74 8.07
CA ASN A 116 -14.79 1.56 8.25
C ASN A 116 -15.13 2.97 8.75
N TRP A 117 -16.36 3.21 9.22
CA TRP A 117 -16.87 4.55 9.53
C TRP A 117 -15.96 5.34 10.48
N LEU A 118 -15.40 4.70 11.51
CA LEU A 118 -14.57 5.40 12.49
C LEU A 118 -13.21 5.78 11.90
N THR A 119 -12.64 4.96 11.01
CA THR A 119 -11.42 5.38 10.28
C THR A 119 -11.70 6.57 9.38
N HIS A 120 -12.85 6.59 8.71
CA HIS A 120 -13.23 7.71 7.85
C HIS A 120 -13.34 9.01 8.66
N VAL A 121 -13.98 8.95 9.84
CA VAL A 121 -14.03 10.07 10.79
C VAL A 121 -12.62 10.48 11.22
N ILE A 122 -11.75 9.54 11.61
CA ILE A 122 -10.36 9.82 12.00
C ILE A 122 -9.58 10.50 10.87
N PHE A 123 -9.71 10.05 9.63
CA PHE A 123 -8.99 10.63 8.48
C PHE A 123 -9.43 12.07 8.20
N TYR A 124 -10.74 12.29 8.13
CA TYR A 124 -11.29 13.63 7.92
C TYR A 124 -10.93 14.56 9.08
N TRP A 125 -11.10 14.11 10.32
CA TRP A 125 -10.76 14.89 11.50
C TRP A 125 -9.28 15.23 11.56
N LEU A 126 -8.38 14.28 11.29
CA LEU A 126 -6.94 14.50 11.35
C LEU A 126 -6.47 15.55 10.32
N THR A 127 -6.98 15.47 9.09
CA THR A 127 -6.61 16.39 8.01
C THR A 127 -7.19 17.79 8.19
N THR A 128 -8.39 17.91 8.77
CA THR A 128 -9.04 19.20 9.00
C THR A 128 -8.63 19.87 10.31
N THR A 129 -8.23 19.11 11.34
CA THR A 129 -7.74 19.66 12.61
C THR A 129 -6.33 20.24 12.47
N LEU A 130 -5.46 19.59 11.67
CA LEU A 130 -4.12 20.11 11.37
C LEU A 130 -4.10 21.09 10.19
N GLY A 131 -5.24 21.29 9.54
CA GLY A 131 -5.44 22.25 8.45
C GLY A 131 -6.76 22.99 8.65
N SER A 132 -7.63 22.96 7.64
CA SER A 132 -9.02 23.43 7.74
C SER A 132 -9.95 22.58 6.88
N GLN A 133 -11.26 22.86 6.90
CA GLN A 133 -12.21 22.19 6.01
C GLN A 133 -12.04 22.62 4.55
N GLN A 134 -11.67 23.88 4.33
CA GLN A 134 -11.42 24.48 3.01
C GLN A 134 -10.07 24.05 2.45
N GLU A 135 -9.05 23.98 3.31
CA GLU A 135 -7.68 23.58 2.98
C GLU A 135 -7.20 22.49 3.95
N PRO A 136 -7.60 21.22 3.74
CA PRO A 136 -7.16 20.12 4.58
C PRO A 136 -5.66 19.83 4.43
N TYR A 137 -5.00 19.50 5.54
CA TYR A 137 -3.60 19.13 5.56
C TYR A 137 -3.43 17.61 5.35
N PHE A 138 -3.36 17.17 4.09
CA PHE A 138 -3.34 15.74 3.74
C PHE A 138 -2.09 14.97 4.20
N ASP A 139 -0.95 15.65 4.38
CA ASP A 139 0.29 15.03 4.89
C ASP A 139 0.10 14.47 6.31
N ALA A 140 -0.94 14.90 7.04
CA ALA A 140 -1.32 14.29 8.31
C ALA A 140 -1.61 12.79 8.21
N LEU A 141 -2.17 12.33 7.09
CA LEU A 141 -2.42 10.91 6.85
C LEU A 141 -1.12 10.11 6.63
N VAL A 142 -0.06 10.77 6.15
CA VAL A 142 1.28 10.17 6.07
C VAL A 142 1.83 9.97 7.49
N PHE A 143 1.65 10.95 8.38
CA PHE A 143 2.04 10.81 9.79
C PHE A 143 1.24 9.70 10.50
N TRP A 144 -0.06 9.60 10.24
CA TRP A 144 -0.88 8.49 10.73
C TRP A 144 -0.31 7.14 10.27
N LYS A 145 0.00 6.99 8.97
CA LYS A 145 0.61 5.78 8.40
C LYS A 145 1.91 5.43 9.11
N VAL A 146 2.80 6.40 9.30
CA VAL A 146 4.07 6.20 10.02
C VAL A 146 3.84 5.76 11.46
N ALA A 147 2.91 6.41 12.17
CA ALA A 147 2.59 6.10 13.56
C ALA A 147 2.08 4.66 13.73
N ILE A 148 1.15 4.20 12.89
CA ILE A 148 0.60 2.84 13.00
C ILE A 148 1.66 1.76 12.75
N TYR A 149 2.62 1.99 11.84
CA TYR A 149 3.65 1.00 11.53
C TYR A 149 4.83 1.05 12.49
N LEU A 150 5.11 2.20 13.12
CA LEU A 150 5.98 2.27 14.29
C LEU A 150 5.40 1.49 15.47
N LEU A 151 4.10 1.62 15.74
CA LEU A 151 3.43 0.83 16.77
C LEU A 151 3.42 -0.67 16.41
N SER A 152 3.23 -1.01 15.13
CA SER A 152 3.25 -2.40 14.65
C SER A 152 4.61 -3.05 14.88
N VAL A 153 5.72 -2.41 14.50
CA VAL A 153 7.06 -2.99 14.70
C VAL A 153 7.39 -3.15 16.19
N VAL A 154 6.94 -2.23 17.04
CA VAL A 154 7.07 -2.36 18.50
C VAL A 154 6.32 -3.59 19.00
N CYS A 155 5.08 -3.81 18.58
CA CYS A 155 4.29 -4.98 18.97
C CYS A 155 4.98 -6.29 18.56
N ILE A 156 5.47 -6.37 17.32
CA ILE A 156 6.16 -7.54 16.77
C ILE A 156 7.48 -7.81 17.51
N TYR A 157 8.25 -6.76 17.81
CA TYR A 157 9.48 -6.86 18.59
C TYR A 157 9.20 -7.38 20.00
N VAL A 158 8.24 -6.78 20.71
CA VAL A 158 7.87 -7.20 22.07
C VAL A 158 7.35 -8.63 22.08
N ALA A 159 6.53 -9.02 21.09
CA ALA A 159 6.07 -10.40 20.90
C ALA A 159 7.25 -11.37 20.78
N GLY A 160 8.22 -11.09 19.90
CA GLY A 160 9.42 -11.92 19.76
C GLY A 160 10.24 -12.02 21.06
N ARG A 161 10.36 -10.92 21.80
CA ARG A 161 11.06 -10.89 23.10
C ARG A 161 10.35 -11.70 24.18
N LEU A 162 9.02 -11.68 24.21
CA LEU A 162 8.21 -12.47 25.15
C LEU A 162 8.28 -13.97 24.84
N LEU A 163 8.43 -14.33 23.56
CA LEU A 163 8.67 -15.70 23.11
C LEU A 163 10.13 -16.17 23.33
N GLY A 164 10.97 -15.34 23.95
CA GLY A 164 12.35 -15.70 24.33
C GLY A 164 13.42 -15.40 23.28
N ALA A 165 13.06 -14.88 22.10
CA ALA A 165 14.04 -14.60 21.03
C ALA A 165 15.03 -13.51 21.44
N HIS A 166 16.33 -13.69 21.19
CA HIS A 166 17.37 -12.67 21.43
C HIS A 166 17.03 -11.30 20.78
N ARG A 167 17.50 -10.19 21.38
CA ARG A 167 17.16 -8.82 20.97
C ARG A 167 17.42 -8.54 19.49
N LEU A 168 18.59 -8.97 19.00
CA LEU A 168 18.96 -8.81 17.59
C LEU A 168 18.03 -9.61 16.65
N LEU A 169 17.66 -10.84 17.02
CA LEU A 169 16.75 -11.66 16.22
C LEU A 169 15.34 -11.06 16.20
N ALA A 170 14.83 -10.67 17.37
CA ALA A 170 13.53 -10.02 17.48
C ALA A 170 13.47 -8.72 16.65
N ALA A 171 14.50 -7.88 16.73
CA ALA A 171 14.57 -6.64 15.95
C ALA A 171 14.67 -6.93 14.43
N THR A 172 15.51 -7.90 14.03
CA THR A 172 15.68 -8.28 12.62
C THR A 172 14.38 -8.79 12.01
N PHE A 173 13.67 -9.68 12.71
CA PHE A 173 12.40 -10.21 12.22
C PHE A 173 11.26 -9.19 12.31
N ALA A 174 11.27 -8.26 13.26
CA ALA A 174 10.32 -7.15 13.30
C ALA A 174 10.53 -6.19 12.11
N SER A 175 11.78 -5.80 11.82
CA SER A 175 12.14 -5.04 10.62
C SER A 175 11.77 -5.80 9.34
N GLY A 176 12.06 -7.10 9.29
CA GLY A 176 11.71 -7.98 8.18
C GLY A 176 10.20 -8.04 7.93
N ALA A 177 9.38 -8.08 9.00
CA ALA A 177 7.93 -8.11 8.88
C ALA A 177 7.38 -6.87 8.14
N LEU A 178 7.89 -5.68 8.48
CA LEU A 178 7.52 -4.44 7.77
C LEU A 178 8.04 -4.41 6.34
N PHE A 179 9.27 -4.90 6.12
CA PHE A 179 9.83 -5.00 4.77
C PHE A 179 9.00 -5.92 3.86
N ILE A 180 8.56 -7.07 4.39
CA ILE A 180 7.73 -8.04 3.66
C ILE A 180 6.36 -7.45 3.31
N GLY A 181 5.76 -6.69 4.24
CA GLY A 181 4.48 -6.05 4.03
C GLY A 181 4.51 -4.80 3.14
N ARG A 182 5.68 -4.19 2.91
CA ARG A 182 5.87 -2.82 2.35
C ARG A 182 4.93 -2.45 1.20
N SER A 183 4.78 -3.32 0.19
CA SER A 183 3.96 -3.01 -0.99
C SER A 183 2.44 -3.03 -0.77
N PHE A 184 1.99 -3.38 0.44
CA PHE A 184 0.58 -3.44 0.83
C PHE A 184 0.28 -2.52 2.03
N LEU A 185 1.26 -1.74 2.49
CA LEU A 185 1.10 -0.82 3.61
C LEU A 185 0.62 0.54 3.08
N ASP A 186 -0.69 0.73 3.03
CA ASP A 186 -1.32 1.90 2.37
C ASP A 186 -1.92 2.90 3.36
N ILE A 187 -2.31 4.07 2.84
CA ILE A 187 -3.14 5.05 3.59
C ILE A 187 -4.61 4.66 3.45
N ARG A 188 -5.01 3.55 4.08
CA ARG A 188 -6.37 2.97 3.98
C ARG A 188 -6.84 2.41 5.32
N PRO A 189 -8.15 2.19 5.53
CA PRO A 189 -8.67 1.54 6.73
C PRO A 189 -7.98 0.21 7.10
N ALA A 190 -7.53 -0.56 6.09
CA ALA A 190 -6.77 -1.78 6.31
C ALA A 190 -5.47 -1.61 7.13
N GLY A 191 -4.89 -0.39 7.17
CA GLY A 191 -3.73 -0.07 8.00
C GLY A 191 -3.99 -0.29 9.50
N PHE A 192 -5.19 0.00 9.99
CA PHE A 192 -5.58 -0.35 11.37
C PHE A 192 -5.62 -1.86 11.57
N SER A 193 -6.15 -2.62 10.61
CA SER A 193 -6.15 -4.08 10.67
C SER A 193 -4.74 -4.66 10.80
N ASN A 194 -3.76 -4.11 10.06
CA ASN A 194 -2.38 -4.54 10.17
C ASN A 194 -1.83 -4.36 11.59
N LEU A 195 -2.03 -3.18 12.19
CA LEU A 195 -1.63 -2.91 13.58
C LEU A 195 -2.37 -3.83 14.57
N LEU A 196 -3.69 -3.96 14.43
CA LEU A 196 -4.52 -4.69 15.38
C LEU A 196 -4.28 -6.21 15.34
N VAL A 197 -3.82 -6.78 14.22
CA VAL A 197 -3.30 -8.16 14.19
C VAL A 197 -2.02 -8.29 15.01
N ALA A 198 -1.08 -7.34 14.90
CA ALA A 198 0.14 -7.37 15.71
C ALA A 198 -0.18 -7.25 17.22
N VAL A 199 -1.13 -6.40 17.58
CA VAL A 199 -1.62 -6.25 18.96
C VAL A 199 -2.35 -7.52 19.42
N PHE A 200 -3.20 -8.12 18.58
CA PHE A 200 -3.89 -9.38 18.86
C PHE A 200 -2.91 -10.51 19.20
N VAL A 201 -1.89 -10.71 18.35
CA VAL A 201 -0.85 -11.73 18.58
C VAL A 201 -0.08 -11.44 19.87
N LEU A 202 0.24 -10.18 20.14
CA LEU A 202 0.88 -9.78 21.40
C LEU A 202 0.00 -10.08 22.63
N ILE A 203 -1.31 -9.84 22.55
CA ILE A 203 -2.26 -10.17 23.64
C ILE A 203 -2.30 -11.68 23.89
N LEU A 204 -2.36 -12.51 22.84
CA LEU A 204 -2.31 -13.97 23.00
C LEU A 204 -1.01 -14.42 23.67
N ILE A 205 0.13 -13.84 23.29
CA ILE A 205 1.43 -14.14 23.92
C ILE A 205 1.45 -13.70 25.39
N LEU A 206 0.95 -12.51 25.71
CA LEU A 206 0.86 -12.04 27.10
C LEU A 206 -0.05 -12.94 27.94
N ALA A 207 -1.18 -13.38 27.39
CA ALA A 207 -2.09 -14.30 28.03
C ALA A 207 -1.45 -15.66 28.34
N THR A 208 -0.72 -16.20 27.37
CA THR A 208 -0.09 -17.52 27.47
C THR A 208 1.14 -17.51 28.37
N TYR A 209 1.99 -16.49 28.29
CA TYR A 209 3.31 -16.48 28.94
C TYR A 209 3.40 -15.58 30.19
N ARG A 210 2.45 -14.68 30.42
CA ARG A 210 2.45 -13.79 31.60
C ARG A 210 1.25 -14.04 32.50
N GLN A 211 0.05 -13.71 32.05
CA GLN A 211 -1.15 -13.79 32.88
C GLN A 211 -2.41 -13.92 32.03
N ILE A 212 -3.26 -14.89 32.35
CA ILE A 212 -4.45 -15.20 31.54
C ILE A 212 -5.44 -14.03 31.38
N TRP A 213 -5.46 -13.11 32.34
CA TRP A 213 -6.33 -11.93 32.33
C TRP A 213 -6.07 -10.99 31.14
N TYR A 214 -4.89 -11.02 30.52
CA TYR A 214 -4.62 -10.26 29.31
C TYR A 214 -5.58 -10.61 28.16
N LEU A 215 -6.19 -11.81 28.13
CA LEU A 215 -7.21 -12.16 27.13
C LEU A 215 -8.38 -11.17 27.12
N TRP A 216 -8.73 -10.57 28.26
CA TRP A 216 -9.85 -9.62 28.33
C TRP A 216 -9.59 -8.32 27.55
N LEU A 217 -8.33 -8.01 27.22
CA LEU A 217 -8.01 -6.90 26.30
C LEU A 217 -8.54 -7.14 24.88
N LEU A 218 -8.87 -8.39 24.52
CA LEU A 218 -9.51 -8.69 23.24
C LEU A 218 -10.92 -8.08 23.12
N VAL A 219 -11.61 -7.81 24.23
CA VAL A 219 -12.93 -7.17 24.21
C VAL A 219 -12.83 -5.72 23.69
N PRO A 220 -12.10 -4.79 24.34
CA PRO A 220 -11.95 -3.43 23.80
C PRO A 220 -11.22 -3.41 22.46
N LEU A 221 -10.28 -4.33 22.21
CA LEU A 221 -9.63 -4.47 20.89
C LEU A 221 -10.68 -4.74 19.80
N THR A 222 -11.57 -5.72 20.02
CA THR A 222 -12.59 -6.12 19.03
C THR A 222 -13.62 -5.02 18.82
N VAL A 223 -14.05 -4.35 19.88
CA VAL A 223 -14.99 -3.22 19.80
C VAL A 223 -14.39 -2.09 18.98
N PHE A 224 -13.14 -1.70 19.26
CA PHE A 224 -12.46 -0.67 18.47
C PHE A 224 -12.28 -1.12 17.01
N TRP A 225 -11.76 -2.34 16.81
CA TRP A 225 -11.49 -2.89 15.49
C TRP A 225 -12.73 -2.93 14.61
N ALA A 226 -13.87 -3.39 15.14
CA ALA A 226 -15.12 -3.52 14.40
C ALA A 226 -15.70 -2.18 13.92
N ASN A 227 -15.24 -1.05 14.48
CA ASN A 227 -15.63 0.29 14.06
C ASN A 227 -14.63 0.95 13.09
N VAL A 228 -13.34 0.54 13.12
CA VAL A 228 -12.32 1.08 12.21
C VAL A 228 -12.13 0.25 10.94
N HIS A 229 -12.34 -1.07 10.98
CA HIS A 229 -12.17 -1.91 9.81
C HIS A 229 -12.90 -3.28 9.90
N GLY A 230 -13.47 -3.73 8.79
CA GLY A 230 -14.13 -5.05 8.68
C GLY A 230 -13.23 -6.27 8.96
N GLY A 231 -11.90 -6.10 9.04
CA GLY A 231 -10.95 -7.15 9.39
C GLY A 231 -11.04 -7.69 10.82
N TYR A 232 -11.88 -7.10 11.69
CA TYR A 232 -12.10 -7.57 13.07
C TYR A 232 -12.54 -9.04 13.16
N ILE A 233 -13.17 -9.56 12.11
CA ILE A 233 -13.59 -10.96 12.00
C ILE A 233 -12.42 -11.94 12.21
N TYR A 234 -11.19 -11.48 11.95
CA TYR A 234 -9.96 -12.20 12.22
C TYR A 234 -9.87 -12.68 13.67
N VAL A 235 -10.32 -11.88 14.65
CA VAL A 235 -10.34 -12.29 16.07
C VAL A 235 -11.16 -13.55 16.26
N PHE A 236 -12.38 -13.58 15.73
CA PHE A 236 -13.29 -14.71 15.89
C PHE A 236 -12.80 -15.95 15.13
N ILE A 237 -12.27 -15.77 13.91
CA ILE A 237 -11.73 -16.86 13.10
C ILE A 237 -10.50 -17.48 13.76
N MET A 238 -9.59 -16.68 14.32
CA MET A 238 -8.33 -17.17 14.90
C MET A 238 -8.46 -17.67 16.34
N MET A 239 -9.46 -17.19 17.09
CA MET A 239 -9.70 -17.70 18.45
C MET A 239 -10.15 -19.16 18.46
N ILE A 240 -10.91 -19.62 17.46
CA ILE A 240 -11.35 -21.02 17.36
C ILE A 240 -10.16 -21.99 17.32
N PRO A 241 -9.24 -21.93 16.34
CA PRO A 241 -8.09 -22.81 16.30
C PRO A 241 -7.13 -22.61 17.48
N PHE A 242 -7.01 -21.39 18.02
CA PHE A 242 -6.22 -21.13 19.22
C PHE A 242 -6.75 -21.89 20.44
N VAL A 243 -8.07 -21.87 20.67
CA VAL A 243 -8.74 -22.60 21.76
C VAL A 243 -8.62 -24.11 21.54
N LEU A 244 -8.88 -24.60 20.32
CA LEU A 244 -8.76 -26.02 19.98
C LEU A 244 -7.33 -26.55 20.18
N ALA A 245 -6.31 -25.80 19.73
CA ALA A 245 -4.91 -26.14 19.94
C ALA A 245 -4.56 -26.20 21.44
N ASN A 246 -5.08 -25.26 22.24
CA ASN A 246 -4.86 -25.26 23.67
C ASN A 246 -5.58 -26.40 24.40
N LEU A 247 -6.77 -26.81 23.95
CA LEU A 247 -7.47 -28.00 24.44
C LEU A 247 -6.65 -29.27 24.21
N VAL A 248 -6.10 -29.42 23.00
CA VAL A 248 -5.18 -30.52 22.66
C VAL A 248 -3.91 -30.46 23.53
N ALA A 249 -3.43 -29.27 23.89
CA ALA A 249 -2.24 -29.11 24.72
C ALA A 249 -2.42 -29.48 26.21
N ILE A 250 -3.65 -29.51 26.73
CA ILE A 250 -3.93 -29.80 28.16
C ILE A 250 -3.40 -31.17 28.62
N PRO A 251 -3.63 -32.30 27.92
CA PRO A 251 -3.07 -33.59 28.32
C PRO A 251 -1.54 -33.68 28.15
N PHE A 252 -0.93 -32.82 27.33
CA PHE A 252 0.50 -32.89 26.98
C PHE A 252 1.33 -31.73 27.55
N LYS A 253 0.98 -31.18 28.72
CA LYS A 253 1.65 -30.01 29.35
C LYS A 253 3.16 -30.16 29.58
N SER A 254 3.68 -31.39 29.59
CA SER A 254 5.11 -31.66 29.67
C SER A 254 5.86 -31.27 28.39
N ARG A 255 5.18 -31.26 27.24
CA ARG A 255 5.75 -30.96 25.91
C ARG A 255 5.15 -29.72 25.26
N LEU A 256 3.87 -29.45 25.53
CA LEU A 256 3.12 -28.35 24.93
C LEU A 256 2.86 -27.22 25.94
N VAL A 257 2.87 -25.98 25.46
CA VAL A 257 2.39 -24.81 26.20
C VAL A 257 0.87 -24.85 26.19
N SER A 258 0.24 -24.61 27.35
CA SER A 258 -1.22 -24.61 27.48
C SER A 258 -1.65 -23.56 28.50
N ILE A 259 -2.72 -22.83 28.17
CA ILE A 259 -3.40 -21.91 29.09
C ILE A 259 -4.26 -22.62 30.16
N GLY A 260 -4.35 -23.95 30.08
CA GLY A 260 -5.14 -24.79 30.99
C GLY A 260 -6.66 -24.55 30.90
N TRP A 261 -7.44 -25.30 31.68
CA TRP A 261 -8.90 -25.23 31.63
C TRP A 261 -9.46 -23.84 32.00
N ARG A 262 -8.84 -23.19 33.00
CA ARG A 262 -9.18 -21.80 33.36
C ARG A 262 -9.00 -20.85 32.17
N GLY A 263 -7.90 -20.99 31.43
CA GLY A 263 -7.66 -20.18 30.24
C GLY A 263 -8.63 -20.46 29.10
N ILE A 264 -9.05 -21.72 28.92
CA ILE A 264 -10.13 -22.06 27.98
C ILE A 264 -11.44 -21.37 28.38
N CYS A 265 -11.84 -21.42 29.65
CA CYS A 265 -13.04 -20.73 30.12
C CYS A 265 -12.95 -19.22 29.90
N HIS A 266 -11.81 -18.59 30.20
CA HIS A 266 -11.60 -17.18 29.91
C HIS A 266 -11.64 -16.87 28.41
N ALA A 267 -11.03 -17.69 27.56
CA ALA A 267 -11.06 -17.51 26.12
C ALA A 267 -12.48 -17.59 25.55
N LEU A 268 -13.28 -18.57 26.02
CA LEU A 268 -14.69 -18.71 25.64
C LEU A 268 -15.55 -17.55 26.14
N ALA A 269 -15.36 -17.14 27.40
CA ALA A 269 -16.07 -15.99 27.97
C ALA A 269 -15.74 -14.70 27.22
N VAL A 270 -14.46 -14.44 26.95
CA VAL A 270 -14.00 -13.31 26.15
C VAL A 270 -14.57 -13.35 24.73
N TYR A 271 -14.63 -14.53 24.10
CA TYR A 271 -15.24 -14.69 22.78
C TYR A 271 -16.71 -14.22 22.76
N VAL A 272 -17.52 -14.70 23.73
CA VAL A 272 -18.93 -14.35 23.85
C VAL A 272 -19.12 -12.86 24.20
N VAL A 273 -18.33 -12.35 25.15
CA VAL A 273 -18.41 -10.94 25.59
C VAL A 273 -17.95 -10.00 24.47
N ALA A 274 -16.86 -10.31 23.77
CA ALA A 274 -16.38 -9.52 22.63
C ALA A 274 -17.40 -9.51 21.48
N PHE A 275 -18.02 -10.66 21.17
CA PHE A 275 -19.09 -10.75 20.18
C PHE A 275 -20.28 -9.87 20.57
N THR A 276 -20.76 -10.02 21.81
CA THR A 276 -21.91 -9.25 22.32
C THR A 276 -21.60 -7.76 22.33
N ALA A 277 -20.43 -7.37 22.84
CA ALA A 277 -20.00 -5.97 22.87
C ALA A 277 -19.86 -5.37 21.47
N MET A 278 -19.33 -6.13 20.51
CA MET A 278 -19.24 -5.69 19.11
C MET A 278 -20.63 -5.42 18.53
N VAL A 279 -21.60 -6.31 18.75
CA VAL A 279 -22.98 -6.12 18.27
C VAL A 279 -23.66 -4.94 18.97
N LEU A 280 -23.41 -4.71 20.26
CA LEU A 280 -24.04 -3.61 21.00
C LEU A 280 -23.43 -2.24 20.70
N LEU A 281 -22.12 -2.18 20.48
CA LEU A 281 -21.35 -0.93 20.39
C LEU A 281 -20.98 -0.53 18.95
N ASN A 282 -21.37 -1.32 17.95
CA ASN A 282 -21.24 -0.95 16.55
C ASN A 282 -22.59 -0.40 16.04
N PRO A 283 -22.61 0.72 15.29
CA PRO A 283 -23.84 1.32 14.80
C PRO A 283 -24.64 0.42 13.84
N TYR A 284 -23.98 -0.57 13.20
CA TYR A 284 -24.63 -1.52 12.29
C TYR A 284 -24.99 -2.85 12.97
N HIS A 285 -24.76 -3.00 14.27
CA HIS A 285 -25.18 -4.15 15.06
C HIS A 285 -24.85 -5.52 14.42
N LEU A 286 -25.85 -6.38 14.20
CA LEU A 286 -25.66 -7.69 13.57
C LEU A 286 -25.29 -7.57 12.09
N THR A 287 -25.69 -6.50 11.40
CA THR A 287 -25.36 -6.28 9.99
C THR A 287 -23.85 -6.15 9.79
N ASN A 288 -23.12 -5.60 10.76
CA ASN A 288 -21.67 -5.52 10.66
C ASN A 288 -21.01 -6.92 10.50
N LEU A 289 -21.66 -7.97 11.02
CA LEU A 289 -21.22 -9.35 10.84
C LEU A 289 -21.71 -9.93 9.51
N THR A 290 -23.01 -9.84 9.22
CA THR A 290 -23.60 -10.46 8.02
C THR A 290 -23.05 -9.87 6.73
N HIS A 291 -22.81 -8.55 6.69
CA HIS A 291 -22.16 -7.87 5.59
C HIS A 291 -20.73 -8.39 5.30
N THR A 292 -19.97 -8.77 6.35
CA THR A 292 -18.65 -9.39 6.17
C THR A 292 -18.74 -10.72 5.42
N PHE A 293 -19.77 -11.51 5.70
CA PHE A 293 -20.03 -12.78 5.01
C PHE A 293 -20.56 -12.58 3.59
N GLU A 294 -21.42 -11.58 3.40
CA GLU A 294 -21.90 -11.19 2.06
C GLU A 294 -20.74 -10.82 1.14
N ILE A 295 -19.80 -10.01 1.63
CA ILE A 295 -18.62 -9.61 0.85
C ILE A 295 -17.62 -10.76 0.64
N SER A 296 -17.52 -11.71 1.57
CA SER A 296 -16.45 -12.73 1.55
C SER A 296 -16.85 -14.07 0.92
N ILE A 297 -18.14 -14.46 1.02
CA ILE A 297 -18.61 -15.82 0.73
C ILE A 297 -19.76 -15.85 -0.29
N SER A 298 -20.51 -14.75 -0.49
CA SER A 298 -21.67 -14.77 -1.39
C SER A 298 -21.32 -15.06 -2.86
N LYS A 299 -22.31 -15.45 -3.66
CA LYS A 299 -22.17 -15.57 -5.13
C LYS A 299 -21.73 -14.25 -5.76
N HIS A 300 -22.08 -13.11 -5.15
CA HIS A 300 -21.62 -11.79 -5.57
C HIS A 300 -20.14 -11.57 -5.25
N ALA A 301 -19.63 -12.13 -4.15
CA ALA A 301 -18.20 -12.10 -3.78
C ALA A 301 -17.29 -12.76 -4.82
N GLU A 302 -17.79 -13.75 -5.57
CA GLU A 302 -17.01 -14.48 -6.57
C GLU A 302 -16.52 -13.58 -7.71
N ARG A 303 -17.36 -12.69 -8.24
CA ARG A 303 -16.95 -11.72 -9.27
C ARG A 303 -15.89 -10.75 -8.78
N TRP A 304 -15.90 -10.42 -7.50
CA TRP A 304 -14.93 -9.50 -6.91
C TRP A 304 -13.56 -10.12 -6.63
N ARG A 305 -13.44 -11.46 -6.60
CA ARG A 305 -12.13 -12.13 -6.52
C ARG A 305 -11.28 -11.89 -7.77
N ASN A 306 -11.88 -11.39 -8.85
CA ASN A 306 -11.18 -10.92 -10.05
C ASN A 306 -10.51 -9.55 -9.86
N VAL A 307 -10.71 -8.88 -8.72
CA VAL A 307 -9.92 -7.68 -8.38
C VAL A 307 -8.48 -8.12 -8.06
N HIS A 308 -7.51 -7.44 -8.64
CA HIS A 308 -6.08 -7.77 -8.55
C HIS A 308 -5.58 -8.00 -7.11
N GLU A 309 -6.06 -7.24 -6.13
CA GLU A 309 -5.64 -7.37 -4.71
C GLU A 309 -6.04 -8.71 -4.07
N TRP A 310 -7.08 -9.38 -4.57
CA TRP A 310 -7.59 -10.63 -4.00
C TRP A 310 -6.96 -11.89 -4.56
N HIS A 311 -6.15 -11.75 -5.60
CA HIS A 311 -5.46 -12.88 -6.23
C HIS A 311 -4.47 -13.56 -5.28
N PRO A 312 -4.17 -14.85 -5.52
CA PRO A 312 -3.13 -15.57 -4.80
C PRO A 312 -1.80 -14.82 -4.75
N ALA A 313 -1.01 -15.05 -3.69
CA ALA A 313 0.30 -14.42 -3.51
C ALA A 313 1.21 -14.61 -4.74
N PHE A 314 1.20 -15.80 -5.34
CA PHE A 314 2.13 -16.17 -6.40
C PHE A 314 1.55 -16.06 -7.81
N ALA A 315 0.53 -15.21 -8.02
CA ALA A 315 0.13 -14.78 -9.36
C ALA A 315 1.11 -13.69 -9.85
N TRP A 316 2.18 -14.11 -10.53
CA TRP A 316 3.34 -13.28 -10.87
C TRP A 316 3.09 -12.22 -11.96
N ASP A 317 2.04 -12.42 -12.74
CA ASP A 317 1.54 -11.51 -13.79
C ASP A 317 0.76 -10.32 -13.23
N ASN A 318 0.36 -10.39 -11.96
CA ASN A 318 -0.48 -9.37 -11.35
C ASN A 318 0.34 -8.12 -10.98
N PRO A 319 -0.11 -6.92 -11.41
CA PRO A 319 0.64 -5.67 -11.25
C PRO A 319 0.61 -5.10 -9.81
N VAL A 320 -0.18 -5.66 -8.90
CA VAL A 320 -0.39 -5.11 -7.55
C VAL A 320 0.51 -5.78 -6.51
N GLY A 321 1.52 -5.02 -6.07
CA GLY A 321 2.46 -5.39 -5.02
C GLY A 321 3.41 -6.53 -5.40
N THR A 322 4.48 -6.73 -4.61
CA THR A 322 5.41 -7.85 -4.81
C THR A 322 5.26 -8.92 -3.74
N ALA A 323 5.17 -10.17 -4.16
CA ALA A 323 5.15 -11.34 -3.27
C ALA A 323 6.55 -11.95 -3.03
N VAL A 324 7.60 -11.41 -3.65
CA VAL A 324 8.96 -11.97 -3.55
C VAL A 324 9.48 -12.00 -2.11
N PRO A 325 9.40 -10.91 -1.31
CA PRO A 325 9.81 -10.95 0.10
C PRO A 325 9.01 -11.98 0.91
N PHE A 326 7.72 -12.14 0.61
CA PHE A 326 6.86 -13.13 1.25
C PHE A 326 7.26 -14.56 0.89
N LEU A 327 7.60 -14.84 -0.38
CA LEU A 327 8.13 -16.13 -0.81
C LEU A 327 9.40 -16.50 -0.04
N VAL A 328 10.32 -15.54 0.12
CA VAL A 328 11.56 -15.74 0.89
C VAL A 328 11.24 -16.09 2.34
N MET A 329 10.33 -15.35 2.98
CA MET A 329 9.88 -15.67 4.35
C MET A 329 9.22 -17.05 4.42
N TYR A 330 8.40 -17.40 3.44
CA TYR A 330 7.69 -18.69 3.39
C TYR A 330 8.66 -19.86 3.29
N VAL A 331 9.65 -19.80 2.39
CA VAL A 331 10.70 -20.81 2.28
C VAL A 331 11.54 -20.86 3.55
N LEU A 332 11.92 -19.70 4.10
CA LEU A 332 12.66 -19.62 5.36
C LEU A 332 11.89 -20.25 6.51
N ALA A 333 10.57 -20.05 6.59
CA ALA A 333 9.73 -20.62 7.63
C ALA A 333 9.76 -22.15 7.63
N TRP A 334 9.66 -22.77 6.44
CA TRP A 334 9.80 -24.23 6.30
C TRP A 334 11.19 -24.73 6.69
N LEU A 335 12.25 -24.05 6.24
CA LEU A 335 13.63 -24.41 6.60
C LEU A 335 13.86 -24.31 8.11
N VAL A 336 13.42 -23.21 8.74
CA VAL A 336 13.52 -23.01 10.19
C VAL A 336 12.72 -24.08 10.93
N LEU A 337 11.51 -24.42 10.47
CA LEU A 337 10.71 -25.47 11.10
C LEU A 337 11.40 -26.84 11.05
N ILE A 338 11.95 -27.22 9.90
CA ILE A 338 12.68 -28.49 9.73
C ILE A 338 13.93 -28.50 10.61
N LEU A 339 14.76 -27.45 10.56
CA LEU A 339 15.98 -27.34 11.36
C LEU A 339 15.67 -27.32 12.86
N TRP A 340 14.60 -26.64 13.25
CA TRP A 340 14.11 -26.62 14.63
C TRP A 340 13.74 -28.02 15.08
N PHE A 341 12.99 -28.78 14.28
CA PHE A 341 12.62 -30.16 14.62
C PHE A 341 13.86 -31.05 14.77
N VAL A 342 14.82 -30.94 13.84
CA VAL A 342 16.09 -31.70 13.90
C VAL A 342 16.89 -31.33 15.16
N ALA A 343 17.10 -30.03 15.41
CA ALA A 343 17.85 -29.54 16.56
C ALA A 343 17.19 -29.91 17.88
N HIS A 344 15.86 -29.78 17.96
CA HIS A 344 15.07 -30.12 19.14
C HIS A 344 15.20 -31.61 19.47
N ASN A 345 15.01 -32.50 18.48
CA ASN A 345 15.14 -33.94 18.68
C ASN A 345 16.57 -34.38 18.97
N TRP A 346 17.56 -33.80 18.27
CA TRP A 346 18.97 -34.11 18.49
C TRP A 346 19.38 -33.75 19.92
N ALA A 347 19.08 -32.53 20.34
CA ALA A 347 19.49 -32.06 21.64
C ALA A 347 18.71 -32.80 22.75
N ALA A 348 17.43 -33.16 22.54
CA ALA A 348 16.67 -34.01 23.46
C ALA A 348 17.34 -35.36 23.68
N ARG A 349 17.83 -36.02 22.61
CA ARG A 349 18.58 -37.28 22.69
C ARG A 349 19.88 -37.14 23.50
N GLN A 350 20.61 -36.04 23.33
CA GLN A 350 21.87 -35.78 24.05
C GLN A 350 21.68 -35.54 25.55
N ALA A 351 20.50 -35.10 25.99
CA ALA A 351 20.20 -34.83 27.40
C ALA A 351 19.73 -36.08 28.19
N ILE A 352 19.32 -37.15 27.52
CA ILE A 352 18.85 -38.40 28.14
C ILE A 352 19.87 -39.00 29.14
N PRO A 353 21.19 -39.08 28.83
CA PRO A 353 22.18 -39.64 29.75
C PRO A 353 22.34 -38.85 31.06
N PHE A 354 22.04 -37.55 31.05
CA PHE A 354 22.20 -36.66 32.22
C PHE A 354 20.96 -36.62 33.13
N MET A 355 19.79 -37.04 32.63
CA MET A 355 18.55 -37.10 33.41
C MET A 355 18.41 -38.40 34.25
N GLY A 356 19.26 -39.41 34.01
CA GLY A 356 19.21 -40.73 34.66
C GLY A 356 19.88 -40.86 36.04
N ARG A 357 20.36 -39.78 36.68
CA ARG A 357 20.95 -39.86 38.04
C ARG A 357 20.28 -38.87 39.00
N PRO A 358 19.33 -39.31 39.84
CA PRO A 358 18.79 -38.47 40.90
C PRO A 358 19.77 -38.46 42.07
N LYS A 359 20.74 -37.54 42.08
CA LYS A 359 21.46 -37.19 43.31
C LYS A 359 21.81 -35.70 43.35
N ARG A 360 21.06 -34.99 44.20
CA ARG A 360 21.47 -33.85 45.04
C ARG A 360 22.74 -33.13 44.55
N ARG A 361 22.58 -32.14 43.66
CA ARG A 361 23.52 -31.00 43.56
C ARG A 361 22.74 -29.73 43.26
N THR A 362 22.83 -28.80 44.20
CA THR A 362 22.32 -27.44 44.18
C THR A 362 22.97 -26.65 43.04
N GLY A 363 22.16 -26.28 42.06
CA GLY A 363 22.56 -25.54 40.86
C GLY A 363 21.68 -25.95 39.69
N ALA A 364 20.44 -25.43 39.65
CA ALA A 364 19.51 -25.71 38.56
C ALA A 364 20.14 -25.26 37.23
N TRP A 365 20.24 -26.17 36.26
CA TRP A 365 20.75 -25.85 34.92
C TRP A 365 19.82 -24.80 34.28
N PRO A 366 20.34 -23.70 33.70
CA PRO A 366 19.51 -22.56 33.29
C PRO A 366 18.64 -22.81 32.04
N TYR A 367 18.90 -23.88 31.29
CA TYR A 367 18.20 -24.15 30.02
C TYR A 367 17.06 -25.16 30.22
N GLN A 368 15.82 -24.69 30.11
CA GLN A 368 14.64 -25.54 30.03
C GLN A 368 14.34 -25.90 28.58
N TRP A 369 13.97 -27.16 28.33
CA TRP A 369 13.52 -27.60 27.02
C TRP A 369 12.36 -26.74 26.53
N PRO A 370 12.44 -26.15 25.32
CA PRO A 370 11.38 -25.29 24.83
C PRO A 370 10.12 -26.13 24.58
N ARG A 371 9.02 -25.75 25.21
CA ARG A 371 7.71 -26.33 24.95
C ARG A 371 7.13 -25.77 23.66
N ILE A 372 6.38 -26.58 22.94
CA ILE A 372 5.74 -26.16 21.69
C ILE A 372 4.46 -25.39 22.02
N ASP A 373 4.35 -24.15 21.55
CA ASP A 373 3.11 -23.38 21.61
C ASP A 373 2.28 -23.63 20.35
N LEU A 374 1.51 -24.72 20.40
CA LEU A 374 0.66 -25.13 19.28
C LEU A 374 -0.38 -24.05 18.94
N GLY A 375 -0.86 -23.29 19.93
CA GLY A 375 -1.85 -22.23 19.72
C GLY A 375 -1.31 -21.12 18.82
N LEU A 376 -0.14 -20.59 19.14
CA LEU A 376 0.49 -19.54 18.33
C LEU A 376 0.97 -20.05 16.98
N TRP A 377 1.47 -21.29 16.91
CA TRP A 377 1.93 -21.89 15.66
C TRP A 377 0.78 -22.04 14.67
N VAL A 378 -0.39 -22.49 15.12
CA VAL A 378 -1.57 -22.61 14.26
C VAL A 378 -2.06 -21.25 13.79
N VAL A 379 -2.08 -20.22 14.65
CA VAL A 379 -2.44 -18.85 14.25
C VAL A 379 -1.47 -18.33 13.17
N ALA A 380 -0.15 -18.49 13.36
CA ALA A 380 0.84 -18.08 12.37
C ALA A 380 0.67 -18.85 11.03
N ALA A 381 0.49 -20.17 11.09
CA ALA A 381 0.32 -21.02 9.92
C ALA A 381 -0.94 -20.70 9.12
N LEU A 382 -2.08 -20.49 9.79
CA LEU A 382 -3.34 -20.11 9.14
C LEU A 382 -3.24 -18.73 8.49
N THR A 383 -2.53 -17.80 9.11
CA THR A 383 -2.33 -16.46 8.52
C THR A 383 -1.43 -16.52 7.28
N ILE A 384 -0.38 -17.35 7.29
CA ILE A 384 0.42 -17.65 6.09
C ILE A 384 -0.45 -18.27 5.00
N TYR A 385 -1.31 -19.23 5.35
CA TYR A 385 -2.24 -19.84 4.40
C TYR A 385 -3.19 -18.79 3.78
N MET A 386 -3.73 -17.86 4.59
CA MET A 386 -4.53 -16.75 4.08
C MET A 386 -3.76 -15.90 3.09
N ALA A 387 -2.48 -15.58 3.36
CA ALA A 387 -1.63 -14.83 2.43
C ALA A 387 -1.37 -15.59 1.12
N ILE A 388 -1.20 -16.91 1.16
CA ILE A 388 -1.09 -17.74 -0.05
C ILE A 388 -2.37 -17.64 -0.89
N ARG A 389 -3.54 -17.70 -0.25
CA ARG A 389 -4.84 -17.59 -0.90
C ARG A 389 -5.13 -16.19 -1.43
N SER A 390 -4.63 -15.15 -0.76
CA SER A 390 -4.83 -13.76 -1.15
C SER A 390 -3.69 -12.87 -0.67
N ARG A 391 -3.00 -12.22 -1.63
CA ARG A 391 -1.81 -11.41 -1.38
C ARG A 391 -2.01 -10.27 -0.39
N ARG A 392 -3.24 -9.75 -0.25
CA ARG A 392 -3.58 -8.70 0.72
C ARG A 392 -3.26 -9.06 2.17
N PHE A 393 -3.19 -10.36 2.49
CA PHE A 393 -2.88 -10.83 3.85
C PHE A 393 -1.38 -11.01 4.11
N ILE A 394 -0.50 -10.70 3.14
CA ILE A 394 0.96 -10.77 3.31
C ILE A 394 1.46 -9.98 4.54
N PRO A 395 1.02 -8.72 4.77
CA PRO A 395 1.45 -7.98 5.97
C PRO A 395 1.09 -8.69 7.26
N ILE A 396 -0.18 -9.11 7.41
CA ILE A 396 -0.64 -9.75 8.64
C ILE A 396 0.01 -11.12 8.86
N ALA A 397 0.31 -11.86 7.79
CA ALA A 397 1.05 -13.11 7.86
C ALA A 397 2.47 -12.90 8.36
N ALA A 398 3.16 -11.87 7.86
CA ALA A 398 4.48 -11.50 8.36
C ALA A 398 4.43 -11.09 9.84
N PHE A 399 3.43 -10.31 10.24
CA PHE A 399 3.30 -9.80 11.61
C PHE A 399 3.04 -10.93 12.62
N ALA A 400 2.26 -11.95 12.22
CA ALA A 400 2.00 -13.14 13.04
C ALA A 400 3.18 -14.13 13.06
N ALA A 401 3.83 -14.36 11.91
CA ALA A 401 4.85 -15.40 11.78
C ALA A 401 6.25 -14.96 12.27
N CYS A 402 6.66 -13.72 12.02
CA CYS A 402 8.01 -13.25 12.32
C CYS A 402 8.43 -13.40 13.81
N PRO A 403 7.58 -13.11 14.82
CA PRO A 403 7.89 -13.39 16.22
C PRO A 403 8.17 -14.87 16.50
N VAL A 404 7.39 -15.76 15.88
CA VAL A 404 7.53 -17.21 16.03
C VAL A 404 8.84 -17.69 15.40
N LEU A 405 9.13 -17.24 14.18
CA LEU A 405 10.38 -17.57 13.48
C LEU A 405 11.61 -17.10 14.25
N ALA A 406 11.58 -15.88 14.81
CA ALA A 406 12.66 -15.36 15.64
C ALA A 406 12.93 -16.23 16.86
N SER A 407 11.86 -16.69 17.54
CA SER A 407 11.97 -17.58 18.70
C SER A 407 12.49 -18.97 18.31
N MET A 408 12.02 -19.53 17.19
CA MET A 408 12.50 -20.84 16.72
C MET A 408 13.98 -20.82 16.37
N ILE A 409 14.47 -19.77 15.71
CA ILE A 409 15.90 -19.61 15.40
C ILE A 409 16.72 -19.50 16.69
N ASP A 410 16.24 -18.74 17.67
CA ASP A 410 16.90 -18.62 18.98
C ASP A 410 17.00 -19.98 19.69
N GLN A 411 15.92 -20.76 19.65
CA GLN A 411 15.88 -22.11 20.20
C GLN A 411 16.82 -23.08 19.47
N ILE A 412 16.94 -22.99 18.13
CA ILE A 412 17.92 -23.75 17.34
C ILE A 412 19.33 -23.44 17.82
N ILE A 413 19.67 -22.15 17.96
CA ILE A 413 21.00 -21.70 18.40
C ILE A 413 21.31 -22.26 19.79
N ARG A 414 20.39 -22.12 20.74
CA ARG A 414 20.57 -22.61 22.12
C ARG A 414 20.70 -24.13 22.19
N ALA A 415 19.88 -24.87 21.43
CA ALA A 415 19.95 -26.33 21.37
C ALA A 415 21.30 -26.82 20.80
N ALA A 416 21.77 -26.18 19.72
CA ALA A 416 23.07 -26.48 19.11
C ALA A 416 24.24 -26.23 20.06
N LEU A 417 24.20 -25.11 20.81
CA LEU A 417 25.21 -24.78 21.82
C LEU A 417 25.20 -25.78 22.98
N LEU A 418 24.01 -26.13 23.50
CA LEU A 418 23.87 -27.05 24.62
C LEU A 418 24.50 -28.42 24.33
N GLY A 419 24.22 -29.01 23.15
CA GLY A 419 24.77 -30.31 22.79
C GLY A 419 26.30 -30.31 22.59
N ARG A 420 26.93 -29.13 22.47
CA ARG A 420 28.39 -28.98 22.50
C ARG A 420 28.94 -28.74 23.90
N CYS A 421 28.30 -27.89 24.72
CA CYS A 421 28.73 -27.65 26.09
C CYS A 421 28.72 -28.95 26.92
N LEU A 422 27.72 -29.81 26.73
CA LEU A 422 27.65 -31.13 27.39
C LEU A 422 28.82 -32.07 27.02
N LYS A 423 29.48 -31.85 25.87
CA LYS A 423 30.66 -32.63 25.46
C LYS A 423 31.98 -32.09 26.01
N VAL A 424 32.02 -30.85 26.50
CA VAL A 424 33.28 -30.11 26.73
C VAL A 424 33.42 -29.53 28.14
N MET A 425 32.33 -29.17 28.82
CA MET A 425 32.40 -28.46 30.11
C MET A 425 31.63 -29.18 31.22
N ALA A 426 32.26 -29.28 32.40
CA ALA A 426 31.65 -29.87 33.60
C ALA A 426 30.67 -28.93 34.34
N ARG A 427 30.70 -27.61 34.07
CA ARG A 427 29.71 -26.61 34.54
C ARG A 427 29.61 -25.44 33.55
N PRO A 428 28.43 -25.11 33.00
CA PRO A 428 28.25 -23.91 32.19
C PRO A 428 28.08 -22.65 33.05
N ASP A 429 28.80 -21.58 32.71
CA ASP A 429 28.56 -20.22 33.18
C ASP A 429 27.34 -19.61 32.44
N PRO A 430 26.25 -19.23 33.13
CA PRO A 430 25.07 -18.65 32.50
C PRO A 430 25.35 -17.35 31.74
N GLU A 431 26.24 -16.49 32.23
CA GLU A 431 26.56 -15.21 31.59
C GLU A 431 27.36 -15.42 30.30
N GLY A 432 28.37 -16.28 30.34
CA GLY A 432 29.12 -16.71 29.15
C GLY A 432 28.23 -17.39 28.09
N PHE A 433 27.23 -18.17 28.50
CA PHE A 433 26.29 -18.81 27.57
C PHE A 433 25.42 -17.79 26.83
N GLU A 434 24.85 -16.80 27.53
CA GLU A 434 24.07 -15.73 26.89
C GLU A 434 24.92 -14.87 25.95
N SER A 435 26.18 -14.57 26.33
CA SER A 435 27.11 -13.87 25.43
C SER A 435 27.36 -14.65 24.14
N LEU A 436 27.53 -15.97 24.24
CA LEU A 436 27.75 -16.83 23.08
C LEU A 436 26.52 -16.92 22.16
N VAL A 437 25.31 -16.99 22.73
CA VAL A 437 24.06 -16.91 21.96
C VAL A 437 23.97 -15.57 21.23
N ALA A 438 24.28 -14.47 21.92
CA ALA A 438 24.29 -13.14 21.33
C ALA A 438 25.29 -13.03 20.17
N ASP A 439 26.49 -13.61 20.31
CA ASP A 439 27.51 -13.60 19.26
C ASP A 439 27.11 -14.45 18.04
N ILE A 440 26.50 -15.62 18.24
CA ILE A 440 26.00 -16.43 17.12
C ILE A 440 24.84 -15.73 16.42
N ALA A 441 23.91 -15.14 17.18
CA ALA A 441 22.83 -14.34 16.62
C ALA A 441 23.38 -13.16 15.81
N ALA A 442 24.35 -12.42 16.34
CA ALA A 442 25.00 -11.31 15.63
C ALA A 442 25.70 -11.76 14.35
N LYS A 443 26.44 -12.89 14.37
CA LYS A 443 27.09 -13.45 13.18
C LYS A 443 26.06 -13.92 12.14
N GLY A 444 24.98 -14.55 12.56
CA GLY A 444 23.89 -14.96 11.66
C GLY A 444 23.22 -13.76 10.98
N VAL A 445 22.90 -12.71 11.75
CA VAL A 445 22.36 -11.45 11.20
C VAL A 445 23.36 -10.79 10.27
N MET A 446 24.65 -10.75 10.62
CA MET A 446 25.72 -10.24 9.74
C MET A 446 25.75 -10.98 8.41
N ILE A 447 25.65 -12.32 8.39
CA ILE A 447 25.61 -13.10 7.14
C ILE A 447 24.40 -12.69 6.30
N VAL A 448 23.21 -12.62 6.91
CA VAL A 448 22.00 -12.16 6.21
C VAL A 448 22.20 -10.76 5.65
N ILE A 449 22.76 -9.84 6.43
CA ILE A 449 23.08 -8.47 6.00
C ILE A 449 24.08 -8.45 4.86
N VAL A 450 25.13 -9.27 4.88
CA VAL A 450 26.11 -9.33 3.81
C VAL A 450 25.45 -9.87 2.54
N MET A 451 24.61 -10.89 2.66
CA MET A 451 23.89 -11.48 1.52
C MET A 451 22.84 -10.53 0.91
N VAL A 452 22.02 -9.92 1.77
CA VAL A 452 21.05 -8.88 1.41
C VAL A 452 21.80 -7.67 0.85
N GLY A 453 22.91 -7.30 1.47
CA GLY A 453 23.86 -6.29 1.00
C GLY A 453 24.29 -6.58 -0.42
N PHE A 454 24.87 -7.75 -0.72
CA PHE A 454 25.24 -8.11 -2.10
C PHE A 454 24.07 -8.05 -3.09
N TYR A 455 22.83 -8.31 -2.65
CA TYR A 455 21.63 -8.19 -3.48
C TYR A 455 21.17 -6.73 -3.71
N PHE A 456 21.24 -5.87 -2.69
CA PHE A 456 20.73 -4.49 -2.74
C PHE A 456 21.82 -3.44 -3.05
N TRP A 457 23.08 -3.72 -2.74
CA TRP A 457 24.22 -2.80 -2.85
C TRP A 457 24.46 -2.28 -4.27
N PRO A 458 24.29 -3.08 -5.34
CA PRO A 458 24.36 -2.56 -6.71
C PRO A 458 23.34 -1.45 -6.97
N ARG A 459 22.09 -1.60 -6.50
CA ARG A 459 21.03 -0.58 -6.63
C ARG A 459 21.24 0.63 -5.71
N LEU A 460 21.87 0.41 -4.56
CA LEU A 460 22.31 1.44 -3.61
C LEU A 460 23.37 2.36 -4.23
N LEU A 461 24.32 1.79 -4.97
CA LEU A 461 25.36 2.51 -5.69
C LEU A 461 24.83 3.23 -6.93
N GLU A 462 23.91 2.61 -7.69
CA GLU A 462 23.22 3.25 -8.83
C GLU A 462 22.46 4.52 -8.41
N ALA A 463 21.87 4.54 -7.21
CA ALA A 463 21.13 5.70 -6.70
C ALA A 463 22.01 6.81 -6.10
N ALA A 464 23.26 6.51 -5.74
CA ALA A 464 24.16 7.44 -5.05
C ALA A 464 25.04 8.26 -6.01
N VAL A 465 25.16 7.83 -7.28
CA VAL A 465 26.01 8.48 -8.27
C VAL A 465 25.13 9.14 -9.33
N PRO A 466 25.07 10.49 -9.39
CA PRO A 466 24.47 11.19 -10.51
C PRO A 466 25.11 10.70 -11.81
N THR A 467 24.28 10.31 -12.77
CA THR A 467 24.67 9.72 -14.05
C THR A 467 25.32 10.75 -14.97
N ASP A 468 26.50 11.23 -14.61
CA ASP A 468 27.35 12.03 -15.48
C ASP A 468 28.33 11.08 -16.20
N GLY A 469 27.79 10.11 -16.95
CA GLY A 469 28.49 9.34 -18.00
C GLY A 469 29.80 8.58 -17.68
N GLY A 470 30.31 8.60 -16.45
CA GLY A 470 31.64 8.09 -16.10
C GLY A 470 31.79 6.58 -16.28
N THR A 471 33.00 6.12 -16.60
CA THR A 471 33.38 4.69 -16.80
C THR A 471 33.00 3.77 -15.64
N LEU A 472 33.00 4.28 -14.39
CA LEU A 472 32.57 3.52 -13.21
C LEU A 472 31.07 3.19 -13.24
N SER A 473 30.23 4.10 -13.73
CA SER A 473 28.78 3.91 -13.84
C SER A 473 28.41 2.86 -14.89
N LYS A 474 29.14 2.83 -16.02
CA LYS A 474 28.99 1.81 -17.06
C LYS A 474 29.43 0.43 -16.58
N GLY A 475 30.50 0.35 -15.79
CA GLY A 475 30.95 -0.90 -15.16
C GLY A 475 29.95 -1.46 -14.15
N LEU A 476 29.36 -0.60 -13.31
CA LEU A 476 28.32 -0.97 -12.35
C LEU A 476 27.01 -1.36 -13.04
N ALA A 477 26.59 -0.63 -14.06
CA ALA A 477 25.41 -0.96 -14.87
C ALA A 477 25.58 -2.27 -15.64
N TRP A 478 26.76 -2.54 -16.20
CA TRP A 478 27.09 -3.81 -16.84
C TRP A 478 27.07 -4.97 -15.83
N PHE A 479 27.64 -4.80 -14.64
CA PHE A 479 27.59 -5.82 -13.58
C PHE A 479 26.15 -6.08 -13.10
N SER A 480 25.35 -5.01 -12.94
CA SER A 480 23.93 -5.07 -12.61
C SER A 480 23.12 -5.78 -13.69
N GLN A 481 23.31 -5.46 -14.97
CA GLN A 481 22.69 -6.17 -16.09
C GLN A 481 23.17 -7.62 -16.22
N TRP A 482 24.45 -7.92 -15.98
CA TRP A 482 24.97 -9.28 -16.00
C TRP A 482 24.39 -10.12 -14.85
N TRP A 483 24.16 -9.52 -13.69
CA TRP A 483 23.61 -10.18 -12.49
C TRP A 483 22.06 -10.28 -12.48
N PHE A 484 21.35 -9.32 -13.10
CA PHE A 484 19.89 -9.19 -13.05
C PHE A 484 19.18 -9.23 -14.42
N GLY A 485 19.89 -9.17 -15.54
CA GLY A 485 19.35 -8.90 -16.89
C GLY A 485 18.53 -10.03 -17.52
N SER A 486 18.46 -11.21 -16.91
CA SER A 486 17.61 -12.31 -17.41
C SER A 486 16.16 -12.23 -16.93
N GLY A 487 15.75 -11.16 -16.23
CA GLY A 487 14.37 -10.96 -15.75
C GLY A 487 13.93 -11.96 -14.68
N ARG A 488 14.84 -12.83 -14.21
CA ARG A 488 14.63 -13.75 -13.09
C ARG A 488 15.87 -13.65 -12.20
N PRO A 489 15.77 -13.21 -10.93
CA PRO A 489 16.87 -13.42 -10.01
C PRO A 489 17.19 -14.92 -10.02
N ASN A 490 18.46 -15.30 -10.08
CA ASN A 490 18.87 -16.69 -9.90
C ASN A 490 18.59 -17.07 -8.43
N ILE A 491 17.32 -17.32 -8.11
CA ILE A 491 16.82 -17.74 -6.79
C ILE A 491 17.60 -18.96 -6.33
N LEU A 492 17.95 -19.85 -7.27
CA LEU A 492 18.82 -21.01 -7.06
C LEU A 492 20.22 -20.64 -6.59
N LEU A 493 20.85 -19.58 -7.12
CA LEU A 493 22.17 -19.13 -6.70
C LEU A 493 22.11 -18.42 -5.34
N ILE A 494 21.09 -17.59 -5.09
CA ILE A 494 20.84 -17.02 -3.76
C ILE A 494 20.63 -18.13 -2.75
N PHE A 495 19.83 -19.14 -3.08
CA PHE A 495 19.58 -20.31 -2.25
C PHE A 495 20.86 -21.12 -2.01
N LEU A 496 21.69 -21.31 -3.05
CA LEU A 496 22.97 -22.00 -2.94
C LEU A 496 23.97 -21.22 -2.07
N VAL A 497 24.04 -19.90 -2.20
CA VAL A 497 24.89 -19.06 -1.35
C VAL A 497 24.36 -19.00 0.09
N VAL A 498 23.04 -19.01 0.31
CA VAL A 498 22.45 -19.08 1.67
C VAL A 498 22.77 -20.43 2.28
N LEU A 499 22.55 -21.51 1.53
CA LEU A 499 22.81 -22.87 1.98
C LEU A 499 24.30 -23.07 2.25
N VAL A 500 25.19 -22.66 1.35
CA VAL A 500 26.64 -22.76 1.50
C VAL A 500 27.14 -21.84 2.61
N GLY A 501 26.62 -20.63 2.76
CA GLY A 501 26.96 -19.73 3.86
C GLY A 501 26.53 -20.27 5.22
N VAL A 502 25.33 -20.85 5.31
CA VAL A 502 24.80 -21.50 6.52
C VAL A 502 25.56 -22.79 6.83
N VAL A 503 25.88 -23.62 5.83
CA VAL A 503 26.65 -24.86 5.98
C VAL A 503 28.12 -24.57 6.33
N TRP A 504 28.75 -23.61 5.66
CA TRP A 504 30.11 -23.16 5.95
C TRP A 504 30.20 -22.48 7.32
N PHE A 505 29.18 -21.73 7.74
CA PHE A 505 29.06 -21.22 9.11
C PHE A 505 28.89 -22.35 10.13
N TRP A 506 28.07 -23.36 9.84
CA TRP A 506 27.88 -24.52 10.71
C TRP A 506 29.15 -25.36 10.87
N LEU A 507 29.97 -25.45 9.81
CA LEU A 507 31.24 -26.16 9.80
C LEU A 507 32.40 -25.31 10.37
N GLY A 508 32.37 -23.99 10.19
CA GLY A 508 33.45 -23.06 10.55
C GLY A 508 33.31 -22.43 11.94
N ALA A 509 32.10 -22.02 12.35
CA ALA A 509 31.82 -21.59 13.73
C ALA A 509 31.83 -22.77 14.73
N ALA A 510 32.07 -23.99 14.24
CA ALA A 510 32.24 -25.21 15.03
C ALA A 510 33.59 -25.39 15.72
N ARG A 511 34.55 -24.49 15.51
CA ARG A 511 35.78 -24.46 16.29
C ARG A 511 35.71 -23.35 17.34
N PRO A 512 35.21 -23.62 18.56
CA PRO A 512 35.59 -22.77 19.68
C PRO A 512 37.10 -22.95 19.86
N SER A 513 37.88 -21.89 19.70
CA SER A 513 39.27 -21.90 20.15
C SER A 513 39.24 -21.90 21.68
N LEU A 514 39.19 -23.09 22.26
CA LEU A 514 39.40 -23.34 23.69
C LEU A 514 40.89 -23.29 24.06
N ASP A 515 41.71 -22.56 23.29
CA ASP A 515 43.15 -22.54 23.46
C ASP A 515 43.68 -21.12 23.75
N ARG A 516 44.26 -21.03 24.94
CA ARG A 516 45.24 -20.10 25.52
C ARG A 516 44.95 -18.58 25.46
N PRO A 517 44.82 -17.91 26.63
CA PRO A 517 44.79 -16.46 26.70
C PRO A 517 46.19 -15.90 26.36
N GLY A 518 46.28 -14.97 25.39
CA GLY A 518 47.52 -14.22 25.13
C GLY A 518 47.84 -13.86 23.67
N GLN A 519 47.15 -14.40 22.67
CA GLN A 519 47.34 -13.96 21.27
C GLN A 519 46.25 -12.99 20.85
N GLY A 520 46.64 -11.75 20.53
CA GLY A 520 45.74 -10.73 19.98
C GLY A 520 45.03 -11.24 18.74
N ARG A 521 43.77 -11.67 18.91
CA ARG A 521 42.93 -12.16 17.83
C ARG A 521 41.76 -11.22 17.60
N PHE A 522 41.48 -11.02 16.33
CA PHE A 522 40.36 -10.24 15.81
C PHE A 522 39.03 -10.84 16.32
N ASP A 523 38.28 -10.08 17.12
CA ASP A 523 37.01 -10.55 17.66
C ASP A 523 35.92 -10.48 16.57
N ILE A 524 35.59 -11.64 16.00
CA ILE A 524 34.55 -11.78 14.97
C ILE A 524 33.17 -11.32 15.49
N GLY A 525 32.91 -11.41 16.80
CA GLY A 525 31.69 -10.89 17.42
C GLY A 525 31.62 -9.36 17.37
N ILE A 526 32.74 -8.68 17.66
CA ILE A 526 32.85 -7.22 17.49
C ILE A 526 32.68 -6.85 16.01
N LEU A 527 33.34 -7.56 15.09
CA LEU A 527 33.16 -7.34 13.66
C LEU A 527 31.69 -7.47 13.23
N ALA A 528 31.00 -8.53 13.65
CA ALA A 528 29.59 -8.75 13.32
C ALA A 528 28.69 -7.62 13.81
N ARG A 529 28.90 -7.14 15.04
CA ARG A 529 28.15 -6.01 15.61
C ARG A 529 28.44 -4.71 14.85
N THR A 530 29.69 -4.46 14.47
CA THR A 530 30.09 -3.31 13.65
C THR A 530 29.46 -3.35 12.27
N VAL A 531 29.43 -4.52 11.62
CA VAL A 531 28.77 -4.69 10.31
C VAL A 531 27.26 -4.44 10.42
N VAL A 532 26.60 -4.94 11.46
CA VAL A 532 25.17 -4.67 11.70
C VAL A 532 24.92 -3.17 11.89
N ALA A 533 25.71 -2.50 12.72
CA ALA A 533 25.60 -1.06 12.95
C ALA A 533 25.87 -0.26 11.65
N GLY A 534 26.93 -0.61 10.92
CA GLY A 534 27.29 0.00 9.64
C GLY A 534 26.20 -0.18 8.57
N PHE A 535 25.55 -1.35 8.53
CA PHE A 535 24.41 -1.58 7.64
C PHE A 535 23.21 -0.73 8.02
N VAL A 536 22.84 -0.67 9.31
CA VAL A 536 21.71 0.16 9.76
C VAL A 536 21.94 1.63 9.42
N LEU A 537 23.15 2.15 9.64
CA LEU A 537 23.51 3.52 9.29
C LEU A 537 23.54 3.74 7.78
N GLY A 538 24.17 2.83 7.01
CA GLY A 538 24.26 2.94 5.56
C GLY A 538 22.90 2.85 4.88
N PHE A 539 22.07 1.88 5.28
CA PHE A 539 20.69 1.75 4.81
C PHE A 539 19.82 2.93 5.22
N GLY A 540 19.97 3.44 6.45
CA GLY A 540 19.30 4.65 6.93
C GLY A 540 19.64 5.88 6.09
N THR A 541 20.92 6.10 5.83
CA THR A 541 21.40 7.19 4.96
C THR A 541 20.84 7.06 3.55
N TRP A 542 20.90 5.87 2.95
CA TRP A 542 20.32 5.63 1.63
C TRP A 542 18.81 5.85 1.58
N ALA A 543 18.07 5.31 2.55
CA ALA A 543 16.63 5.48 2.63
C ALA A 543 16.26 6.95 2.83
N GLY A 544 17.02 7.68 3.65
CA GLY A 544 16.86 9.12 3.84
C GLY A 544 17.14 9.94 2.58
N LEU A 545 18.23 9.64 1.86
CA LEU A 545 18.56 10.29 0.59
C LEU A 545 17.50 10.00 -0.48
N ARG A 546 17.05 8.75 -0.62
CA ARG A 546 15.94 8.39 -1.51
C ARG A 546 14.64 9.09 -1.13
N TYR A 547 14.35 9.21 0.16
CA TYR A 547 13.19 9.95 0.63
C TYR A 547 13.27 11.43 0.26
N LYS A 548 14.44 12.05 0.43
CA LYS A 548 14.68 13.42 -0.01
C LYS A 548 14.42 13.55 -1.52
N VAL A 549 15.06 12.73 -2.35
CA VAL A 549 14.94 12.80 -3.83
C VAL A 549 13.50 12.60 -4.31
N VAL A 550 12.79 11.63 -3.73
CA VAL A 550 11.44 11.30 -4.20
C VAL A 550 10.39 12.25 -3.61
N TYR A 551 10.50 12.62 -2.33
CA TYR A 551 9.42 13.31 -1.61
C TYR A 551 9.69 14.77 -1.24
N MET A 552 10.95 15.21 -1.17
CA MET A 552 11.31 16.57 -0.74
C MET A 552 11.85 17.44 -1.87
N ASP A 553 12.64 16.88 -2.79
CA ASP A 553 13.15 17.61 -3.95
C ASP A 553 12.00 18.05 -4.88
N PRO A 554 12.22 19.04 -5.77
CA PRO A 554 11.20 19.50 -6.70
C PRO A 554 10.58 18.36 -7.50
N TRP A 555 9.26 18.19 -7.33
CA TRP A 555 8.48 17.16 -8.01
C TRP A 555 8.38 17.41 -9.50
N ALA A 556 8.94 16.53 -10.34
CA ALA A 556 8.93 16.77 -11.78
C ALA A 556 7.55 16.50 -12.41
N ALA A 557 6.71 15.66 -11.81
CA ALA A 557 5.47 15.21 -12.46
C ALA A 557 4.31 16.21 -12.42
N ASP A 558 4.21 17.06 -11.40
CA ASP A 558 3.11 18.03 -11.25
C ASP A 558 3.62 19.36 -10.64
N PRO A 559 3.25 20.53 -11.19
CA PRO A 559 3.69 21.83 -10.69
C PRO A 559 2.99 22.31 -9.41
N VAL A 560 1.80 21.79 -9.11
CA VAL A 560 0.91 22.29 -8.04
C VAL A 560 0.78 21.26 -6.91
N PHE A 561 0.46 20.01 -7.24
CA PHE A 561 0.16 18.96 -6.26
C PHE A 561 1.40 18.14 -5.92
N ALA A 562 2.32 18.76 -5.18
CA ALA A 562 3.65 18.22 -4.91
C ALA A 562 3.92 17.84 -3.43
N SER A 563 2.90 17.81 -2.56
CA SER A 563 3.08 17.39 -1.15
C SER A 563 3.51 15.92 -1.03
N VAL A 564 4.01 15.51 0.15
CA VAL A 564 4.42 14.11 0.39
C VAL A 564 3.25 13.17 0.17
N PHE A 565 2.07 13.52 0.67
CA PHE A 565 0.84 12.77 0.44
C PHE A 565 0.52 12.64 -1.04
N MET A 566 0.55 13.74 -1.81
CA MET A 566 0.21 13.72 -3.25
C MET A 566 1.11 12.77 -4.03
N ARG A 567 2.41 12.78 -3.71
CA ARG A 567 3.40 11.89 -4.33
C ARG A 567 3.21 10.43 -3.89
N MET A 568 3.08 10.19 -2.59
CA MET A 568 2.99 8.83 -2.03
C MET A 568 1.71 8.11 -2.45
N THR A 569 0.67 8.86 -2.79
CA THR A 569 -0.63 8.30 -3.15
C THR A 569 -0.99 8.39 -4.64
N ALA A 570 -0.10 8.99 -5.44
CA ALA A 570 -0.38 9.43 -6.80
C ALA A 570 -1.66 10.28 -6.93
N SER A 571 -2.04 10.99 -5.86
CA SER A 571 -3.29 11.78 -5.85
C SER A 571 -3.22 13.00 -6.75
N PHE A 572 -2.04 13.44 -7.17
CA PHE A 572 -1.91 14.52 -8.17
C PHE A 572 -2.66 14.23 -9.48
N LEU A 573 -3.01 12.96 -9.78
CA LEU A 573 -3.82 12.58 -10.94
C LEU A 573 -5.33 12.78 -10.74
N LYS A 574 -5.78 13.03 -9.50
CA LYS A 574 -7.20 13.17 -9.17
C LYS A 574 -7.79 14.49 -9.68
N PRO A 575 -9.12 14.55 -9.92
CA PRO A 575 -9.78 15.68 -10.56
C PRO A 575 -9.97 16.90 -9.63
N PHE A 576 -8.89 17.45 -9.05
CA PHE A 576 -8.98 18.62 -8.15
C PHE A 576 -9.61 19.82 -8.84
N GLU A 577 -9.04 20.20 -9.98
CA GLU A 577 -9.44 21.37 -10.76
C GLU A 577 -10.83 21.16 -11.38
N ALA A 578 -11.12 19.95 -11.89
CA ALA A 578 -12.45 19.62 -12.40
C ALA A 578 -13.54 19.66 -11.30
N CYS A 579 -13.22 19.23 -10.07
CA CYS A 579 -14.14 19.37 -8.94
C CYS A 579 -14.36 20.84 -8.57
N GLN A 580 -13.34 21.69 -8.67
CA GLN A 580 -13.51 23.14 -8.47
C GLN A 580 -14.41 23.75 -9.55
N PHE A 581 -14.25 23.35 -10.81
CA PHE A 581 -15.14 23.74 -11.90
C PHE A 581 -16.60 23.31 -11.64
N ILE A 582 -16.81 22.07 -11.16
CA ILE A 582 -18.14 21.56 -10.78
C ILE A 582 -18.79 22.47 -9.71
N ARG A 583 -18.03 22.86 -8.69
CA ARG A 583 -18.53 23.71 -7.60
C ARG A 583 -18.84 25.14 -8.06
N GLN A 584 -17.92 25.76 -8.79
CA GLN A 584 -18.05 27.15 -9.26
C GLN A 584 -19.20 27.36 -10.24
N ASN A 585 -19.57 26.32 -11.01
CA ASN A 585 -20.72 26.37 -11.92
C ASN A 585 -21.98 25.73 -11.34
N HIS A 586 -21.97 25.34 -10.06
CA HIS A 586 -23.11 24.77 -9.34
C HIS A 586 -23.77 23.57 -10.05
N LEU A 587 -22.95 22.68 -10.63
CA LEU A 587 -23.50 21.55 -11.38
C LEU A 587 -24.24 20.58 -10.43
N SER A 588 -25.42 20.13 -10.86
CA SER A 588 -26.26 19.22 -10.09
C SER A 588 -26.99 18.22 -10.99
N GLY A 589 -27.53 17.14 -10.41
CA GLY A 589 -28.19 16.06 -11.15
C GLY A 589 -27.38 14.77 -11.08
N LYS A 590 -27.28 14.02 -12.18
CA LYS A 590 -26.53 12.77 -12.23
C LYS A 590 -25.40 12.82 -13.25
N MET A 591 -24.30 12.15 -12.92
CA MET A 591 -23.14 12.06 -13.79
C MET A 591 -22.66 10.63 -14.02
N MET A 592 -22.04 10.39 -15.17
CA MET A 592 -21.18 9.24 -15.41
C MET A 592 -19.74 9.61 -15.03
N ASN A 593 -19.06 8.74 -14.30
CA ASN A 593 -17.67 8.96 -13.91
C ASN A 593 -16.87 7.66 -14.05
N TYR A 594 -15.55 7.78 -14.14
CA TYR A 594 -14.68 6.62 -13.97
C TYR A 594 -14.74 6.15 -12.51
N TRP A 595 -15.05 4.88 -12.30
CA TRP A 595 -15.36 4.34 -10.97
C TRP A 595 -14.24 4.55 -9.93
N THR A 596 -12.97 4.51 -10.32
CA THR A 596 -11.84 4.72 -9.39
C THR A 596 -11.65 6.16 -8.90
N GLU A 597 -12.37 7.12 -9.50
CA GLU A 597 -12.34 8.54 -9.11
C GLU A 597 -13.59 8.97 -8.34
N GLY A 598 -14.63 8.15 -8.28
CA GLY A 598 -15.90 8.52 -7.66
C GLY A 598 -15.76 8.96 -6.20
N GLY A 599 -14.93 8.28 -5.39
CA GLY A 599 -14.67 8.71 -4.01
C GLY A 599 -14.03 10.10 -3.90
N PHE A 600 -13.16 10.46 -4.85
CA PHE A 600 -12.59 11.81 -4.92
C PHE A 600 -13.63 12.82 -5.38
N ILE A 601 -14.44 12.50 -6.38
CA ILE A 601 -15.48 13.41 -6.89
C ILE A 601 -16.53 13.67 -5.82
N ALA A 602 -16.90 12.67 -5.01
CA ALA A 602 -17.75 12.85 -3.84
C ALA A 602 -17.12 13.81 -2.82
N TRP A 603 -15.82 13.65 -2.53
CA TRP A 603 -15.08 14.54 -1.66
C TRP A 603 -14.99 15.98 -2.22
N GLY A 604 -14.72 16.11 -3.52
CA GLY A 604 -14.51 17.39 -4.19
C GLY A 604 -15.77 18.23 -4.40
N GLN A 605 -16.95 17.71 -4.06
CA GLN A 605 -18.20 18.46 -4.10
C GLN A 605 -18.56 19.07 -2.74
N GLU A 606 -19.37 20.13 -2.76
CA GLU A 606 -20.00 20.72 -1.58
C GLU A 606 -21.35 20.04 -1.34
N PRO A 607 -21.47 19.20 -0.30
CA PRO A 607 -22.72 18.50 -0.01
C PRO A 607 -23.78 19.46 0.54
N ASP A 608 -25.05 19.13 0.31
CA ASP A 608 -26.16 19.79 0.97
C ASP A 608 -26.02 19.68 2.50
N PRO A 609 -26.09 20.79 3.26
CA PRO A 609 -25.77 20.81 4.69
C PRO A 609 -26.82 20.12 5.57
N LYS A 610 -28.01 19.81 5.02
CA LYS A 610 -29.09 19.14 5.77
C LYS A 610 -29.10 17.64 5.53
N THR A 611 -28.84 17.23 4.29
CA THR A 611 -28.99 15.84 3.83
C THR A 611 -27.66 15.14 3.59
N GLY A 612 -26.56 15.91 3.50
CA GLY A 612 -25.23 15.40 3.18
C GLY A 612 -25.05 14.97 1.73
N LYS A 613 -26.10 15.10 0.89
CA LYS A 613 -26.09 14.66 -0.50
C LYS A 613 -25.20 15.54 -1.36
N THR A 614 -24.40 14.93 -2.23
CA THR A 614 -23.65 15.69 -3.24
C THR A 614 -24.59 16.20 -4.33
N PRO A 615 -24.46 17.46 -4.79
CA PRO A 615 -25.35 18.02 -5.82
C PRO A 615 -25.34 17.21 -7.12
N LEU A 616 -24.15 16.76 -7.54
CA LEU A 616 -23.95 15.89 -8.69
C LEU A 616 -23.74 14.46 -8.20
N GLN A 617 -24.79 13.65 -8.33
CA GLN A 617 -24.84 12.27 -7.89
C GLN A 617 -24.07 11.37 -8.85
N LEU A 618 -23.16 10.56 -8.30
CA LEU A 618 -22.30 9.66 -9.04
C LEU A 618 -23.09 8.47 -9.59
N PHE A 619 -22.64 7.94 -10.73
CA PHE A 619 -23.15 6.66 -11.23
C PHE A 619 -22.65 5.49 -10.37
N MET A 620 -21.34 5.47 -10.10
CA MET A 620 -20.71 4.51 -9.21
C MET A 620 -19.31 4.95 -8.74
N ASP A 621 -18.76 4.28 -7.74
CA ASP A 621 -17.38 4.48 -7.27
C ASP A 621 -16.70 3.20 -6.77
N GLY A 622 -15.45 3.33 -6.29
CA GLY A 622 -14.62 2.23 -5.78
C GLY A 622 -15.18 1.43 -4.60
N ARG A 623 -16.21 1.93 -3.89
CA ARG A 623 -16.94 1.23 -2.81
C ARG A 623 -17.87 0.12 -3.30
N ALA A 624 -17.72 -0.32 -4.54
CA ALA A 624 -18.65 -1.19 -5.27
C ALA A 624 -19.34 -2.26 -4.40
N GLN A 625 -18.59 -2.98 -3.54
CA GLN A 625 -19.12 -4.05 -2.69
C GLN A 625 -19.97 -3.61 -1.48
N ALA A 626 -19.73 -2.41 -0.95
CA ALA A 626 -20.38 -1.92 0.27
C ALA A 626 -21.56 -1.00 -0.04
N ALA A 627 -21.56 -0.38 -1.23
CA ALA A 627 -22.53 0.63 -1.62
C ALA A 627 -23.42 0.22 -2.79
N TYR A 628 -23.09 -0.81 -3.58
CA TYR A 628 -23.78 -1.09 -4.84
C TYR A 628 -24.11 -2.58 -5.05
N ASN A 629 -25.24 -2.82 -5.72
CA ASN A 629 -25.56 -4.14 -6.27
C ASN A 629 -24.63 -4.48 -7.45
N VAL A 630 -24.39 -5.77 -7.68
CA VAL A 630 -23.60 -6.25 -8.83
C VAL A 630 -24.18 -5.77 -10.17
N SER A 631 -25.51 -5.66 -10.27
CA SER A 631 -26.17 -5.14 -11.48
C SER A 631 -25.79 -3.70 -11.82
N ALA A 632 -25.47 -2.86 -10.82
CA ALA A 632 -25.02 -1.48 -11.08
C ALA A 632 -23.62 -1.46 -11.68
N PHE A 633 -22.73 -2.35 -11.24
CA PHE A 633 -21.39 -2.52 -11.82
C PHE A 633 -21.46 -3.09 -13.24
N ASP A 634 -22.31 -4.09 -13.47
CA ASP A 634 -22.53 -4.69 -14.78
C ASP A 634 -23.06 -3.64 -15.77
N GLU A 635 -24.05 -2.86 -15.35
CA GLU A 635 -24.61 -1.77 -16.14
C GLU A 635 -23.56 -0.71 -16.47
N TRP A 636 -22.77 -0.27 -15.48
CA TRP A 636 -21.70 0.68 -15.72
C TRP A 636 -20.67 0.14 -16.71
N SER A 637 -20.24 -1.12 -16.53
CA SER A 637 -19.26 -1.78 -17.40
C SER A 637 -19.80 -1.97 -18.81
N TYR A 638 -21.10 -2.27 -18.94
CA TYR A 638 -21.79 -2.41 -20.22
C TYR A 638 -21.84 -1.09 -20.97
N ILE A 639 -22.20 0.00 -20.29
CA ILE A 639 -22.18 1.35 -20.85
C ILE A 639 -20.76 1.75 -21.24
N TRP A 640 -19.78 1.58 -20.34
CA TRP A 640 -18.38 1.97 -20.55
C TRP A 640 -17.71 1.17 -21.67
N GLY A 641 -18.14 -0.09 -21.87
CA GLY A 641 -17.68 -0.95 -22.96
C GLY A 641 -18.27 -0.62 -24.33
N GLY A 642 -19.24 0.30 -24.42
CA GLY A 642 -19.92 0.65 -25.67
C GLY A 642 -21.15 -0.20 -25.99
N GLY A 643 -21.56 -1.08 -25.08
CA GLY A 643 -22.81 -1.83 -25.13
C GLY A 643 -22.99 -2.75 -26.34
N LYS A 644 -24.25 -2.94 -26.71
CA LYS A 644 -24.67 -3.84 -27.81
C LYS A 644 -23.94 -3.57 -29.13
N PRO A 645 -23.76 -2.31 -29.60
CA PRO A 645 -23.02 -2.07 -30.84
C PRO A 645 -21.59 -2.61 -30.79
N MET A 646 -20.91 -2.49 -29.65
CA MET A 646 -19.54 -3.01 -29.50
C MET A 646 -19.52 -4.55 -29.48
N GLU A 647 -20.50 -5.20 -28.84
CA GLU A 647 -20.64 -6.66 -28.86
C GLU A 647 -20.83 -7.19 -30.29
N GLU A 648 -21.67 -6.53 -31.09
CA GLU A 648 -21.90 -6.88 -32.51
C GLU A 648 -20.64 -6.72 -33.35
N ILE A 649 -19.85 -5.66 -33.11
CA ILE A 649 -18.56 -5.44 -33.79
C ILE A 649 -17.57 -6.54 -33.42
N LEU A 650 -17.42 -6.85 -32.13
CA LEU A 650 -16.53 -7.92 -31.66
C LEU A 650 -16.93 -9.28 -32.24
N ALA A 651 -18.22 -9.58 -32.28
CA ALA A 651 -18.75 -10.80 -32.87
C ALA A 651 -18.45 -10.91 -34.37
N SER A 652 -18.43 -9.79 -35.09
CA SER A 652 -18.07 -9.75 -36.51
C SER A 652 -16.56 -9.89 -36.79
N GLY A 653 -15.70 -9.73 -35.77
CA GLY A 653 -14.25 -9.83 -35.88
C GLY A 653 -13.58 -8.68 -36.66
N ARG A 654 -14.33 -7.65 -37.06
CA ARG A 654 -13.79 -6.49 -37.81
C ARG A 654 -13.21 -5.42 -36.89
N LYS A 655 -12.32 -4.58 -37.42
CA LYS A 655 -11.80 -3.41 -36.71
C LYS A 655 -12.86 -2.31 -36.59
N ILE A 656 -12.86 -1.59 -35.48
CA ILE A 656 -13.72 -0.42 -35.25
C ILE A 656 -13.31 0.72 -36.18
N GLY A 657 -14.27 1.27 -36.91
CA GLY A 657 -14.14 2.45 -37.76
C GLY A 657 -14.90 3.69 -37.23
N PRO A 658 -14.85 4.82 -37.94
CA PRO A 658 -15.50 6.07 -37.51
C PRO A 658 -17.02 5.98 -37.37
N GLU A 659 -17.71 5.32 -38.31
CA GLU A 659 -19.18 5.14 -38.23
C GLU A 659 -19.59 4.25 -37.06
N ASP A 660 -18.74 3.31 -36.64
CA ASP A 660 -18.98 2.47 -35.47
C ASP A 660 -18.98 3.31 -34.20
N TYR A 661 -18.02 4.23 -34.05
CA TYR A 661 -17.99 5.14 -32.91
C TYR A 661 -19.23 6.03 -32.86
N LYS A 662 -19.78 6.42 -34.01
CA LYS A 662 -21.03 7.18 -34.07
C LYS A 662 -22.22 6.35 -33.58
N GLN A 663 -22.33 5.09 -34.01
CA GLN A 663 -23.38 4.16 -33.54
C GLN A 663 -23.26 3.87 -32.05
N ILE A 664 -22.04 3.58 -31.58
CA ILE A 664 -21.71 3.40 -30.16
C ILE A 664 -22.10 4.66 -29.38
N GLY A 665 -21.72 5.85 -29.86
CA GLY A 665 -22.04 7.13 -29.24
C GLY A 665 -23.52 7.40 -29.11
N GLN A 666 -24.31 7.09 -30.15
CA GLN A 666 -25.77 7.20 -30.12
C GLN A 666 -26.39 6.26 -29.08
N TRP A 667 -25.93 5.01 -29.03
CA TRP A 667 -26.39 4.04 -28.05
C TRP A 667 -26.05 4.46 -26.61
N ILE A 668 -24.80 4.87 -26.37
CA ILE A 668 -24.35 5.39 -25.06
C ILE A 668 -25.22 6.58 -24.65
N THR A 669 -25.44 7.53 -25.56
CA THR A 669 -26.25 8.72 -25.30
C THR A 669 -27.67 8.37 -24.86
N GLN A 670 -28.33 7.45 -25.58
CA GLN A 670 -29.67 7.00 -25.22
C GLN A 670 -29.68 6.33 -23.85
N ARG A 671 -28.66 5.53 -23.54
CA ARG A 671 -28.57 4.82 -22.27
C ARG A 671 -28.30 5.78 -21.10
N LEU A 672 -27.40 6.74 -21.25
CA LEU A 672 -27.15 7.76 -20.23
C LEU A 672 -28.39 8.61 -19.94
N ARG A 673 -29.13 9.02 -20.98
CA ARG A 673 -30.40 9.75 -20.81
C ARG A 673 -31.45 8.93 -20.07
N SER A 674 -31.52 7.62 -20.29
CA SER A 674 -32.45 6.74 -19.55
C SER A 674 -32.15 6.68 -18.05
N HIS A 675 -30.91 7.02 -17.65
CA HIS A 675 -30.48 7.15 -16.26
C HIS A 675 -30.48 8.61 -15.77
N GLU A 676 -30.98 9.55 -16.58
CA GLU A 676 -30.98 11.01 -16.32
C GLU A 676 -29.56 11.58 -16.12
N VAL A 677 -28.56 10.96 -16.75
CA VAL A 677 -27.18 11.43 -16.74
C VAL A 677 -27.00 12.47 -17.85
N TRP A 678 -26.46 13.64 -17.49
CA TRP A 678 -26.16 14.72 -18.44
C TRP A 678 -24.71 15.22 -18.37
N VAL A 679 -23.92 14.74 -17.40
CA VAL A 679 -22.48 15.03 -17.25
C VAL A 679 -21.68 13.73 -17.35
N ALA A 680 -20.54 13.74 -18.04
CA ALA A 680 -19.57 12.65 -17.98
C ALA A 680 -18.15 13.19 -17.70
N LEU A 681 -17.51 12.71 -16.63
CA LEU A 681 -16.12 13.08 -16.28
C LEU A 681 -15.18 11.90 -16.53
N ILE A 682 -14.17 12.13 -17.38
CA ILE A 682 -13.28 11.09 -17.90
C ILE A 682 -11.82 11.48 -17.63
N PRO A 683 -11.02 10.60 -16.99
CA PRO A 683 -9.60 10.85 -16.79
C PRO A 683 -8.77 10.60 -18.06
N ALA A 684 -7.60 11.20 -18.14
CA ALA A 684 -6.70 11.18 -19.31
C ALA A 684 -6.33 9.76 -19.76
N GLN A 685 -6.18 8.83 -18.81
CA GLN A 685 -5.90 7.42 -19.11
C GLN A 685 -7.05 6.70 -19.85
N GLN A 686 -8.22 7.34 -19.96
CA GLN A 686 -9.42 6.81 -20.58
C GLN A 686 -9.88 7.65 -21.79
N PHE A 687 -9.10 8.63 -22.24
CA PHE A 687 -9.47 9.47 -23.40
C PHE A 687 -9.62 8.66 -24.69
N ASP A 688 -8.86 7.58 -24.85
CA ASP A 688 -8.96 6.68 -26.01
C ASP A 688 -9.90 5.49 -25.78
N SER A 689 -10.65 5.47 -24.67
CA SER A 689 -11.63 4.42 -24.40
C SER A 689 -12.77 4.45 -25.43
N VAL A 690 -13.39 3.29 -25.67
CA VAL A 690 -14.57 3.17 -26.54
C VAL A 690 -15.67 4.14 -26.11
N PHE A 691 -15.88 4.29 -24.80
CA PHE A 691 -16.83 5.25 -24.23
C PHE A 691 -16.52 6.70 -24.62
N ALA A 692 -15.30 7.18 -24.36
CA ALA A 692 -14.92 8.56 -24.63
C ALA A 692 -14.98 8.89 -26.13
N ARG A 693 -14.47 7.99 -26.97
CA ARG A 693 -14.49 8.12 -28.43
C ARG A 693 -15.92 8.07 -28.98
N GLY A 694 -16.78 7.25 -28.39
CA GLY A 694 -18.21 7.22 -28.71
C GLY A 694 -18.92 8.53 -28.37
N LEU A 695 -18.67 9.11 -27.20
CA LEU A 695 -19.22 10.43 -26.85
C LEU A 695 -18.77 11.52 -27.82
N GLU A 696 -17.48 11.59 -28.13
CA GLU A 696 -16.92 12.55 -29.09
C GLU A 696 -17.54 12.38 -30.49
N ALA A 697 -17.71 11.14 -30.97
CA ALA A 697 -18.30 10.84 -32.28
C ALA A 697 -19.81 11.09 -32.37
N SER A 698 -20.52 11.15 -31.23
CA SER A 698 -21.98 11.39 -31.21
C SER A 698 -22.37 12.80 -31.66
N GLY A 699 -21.47 13.78 -31.50
CA GLY A 699 -21.74 15.20 -31.70
C GLY A 699 -22.68 15.85 -30.68
N GLN A 700 -23.20 15.09 -29.70
CA GLN A 700 -24.18 15.56 -28.70
C GLN A 700 -23.55 15.80 -27.32
N TRP A 701 -22.29 15.42 -27.16
CA TRP A 701 -21.56 15.51 -25.91
C TRP A 701 -20.27 16.31 -26.11
N PRO A 702 -20.32 17.63 -26.27
CA PRO A 702 -19.12 18.44 -26.32
C PRO A 702 -18.41 18.47 -24.96
N VAL A 703 -17.11 18.73 -25.02
CA VAL A 703 -16.26 18.99 -23.86
C VAL A 703 -16.44 20.46 -23.47
N VAL A 704 -16.78 20.69 -22.21
CA VAL A 704 -16.88 22.04 -21.62
C VAL A 704 -15.81 22.30 -20.58
N TYR A 705 -15.07 21.26 -20.18
CA TYR A 705 -13.89 21.39 -19.34
C TYR A 705 -12.82 20.37 -19.73
N LEU A 706 -11.59 20.85 -19.84
CA LEU A 706 -10.38 20.12 -20.17
C LEU A 706 -9.22 20.66 -19.32
N ASP A 707 -8.45 19.76 -18.76
CA ASP A 707 -7.13 20.04 -18.19
C ASP A 707 -6.10 18.96 -18.63
N ASN A 708 -4.94 18.90 -17.98
CA ASN A 708 -3.92 17.89 -18.30
C ASN A 708 -4.28 16.45 -17.91
N LYS A 709 -5.37 16.25 -17.16
CA LYS A 709 -5.74 15.01 -16.45
C LYS A 709 -7.17 14.58 -16.72
N GLN A 710 -8.07 15.47 -17.12
CA GLN A 710 -9.52 15.27 -17.11
C GLN A 710 -10.21 15.93 -18.32
N LYS A 711 -11.31 15.31 -18.75
CA LYS A 711 -12.29 15.87 -19.69
C LYS A 711 -13.68 15.74 -19.08
N LEU A 712 -14.45 16.83 -19.08
CA LEU A 712 -15.86 16.83 -18.71
C LEU A 712 -16.71 17.11 -19.96
N TYR A 713 -17.58 16.15 -20.26
CA TYR A 713 -18.56 16.22 -21.34
C TYR A 713 -19.94 16.54 -20.77
N VAL A 714 -20.76 17.25 -21.54
CA VAL A 714 -22.16 17.52 -21.18
C VAL A 714 -23.11 17.22 -22.33
N ASP A 715 -24.31 16.74 -22.02
CA ASP A 715 -25.38 16.57 -23.01
C ASP A 715 -26.00 17.92 -23.36
N ILE A 716 -25.70 18.44 -24.56
CA ILE A 716 -26.25 19.73 -25.02
C ILE A 716 -27.74 19.70 -25.39
N ASN A 717 -28.38 18.53 -25.36
CA ASN A 717 -29.83 18.45 -25.47
C ASN A 717 -30.52 18.61 -24.11
N SER A 718 -29.76 18.60 -23.00
CA SER A 718 -30.27 19.06 -21.70
C SER A 718 -30.17 20.60 -21.62
N PRO A 719 -31.15 21.30 -21.03
CA PRO A 719 -31.08 22.75 -20.85
C PRO A 719 -29.81 23.20 -20.12
N GLN A 720 -29.40 22.45 -19.08
CA GLN A 720 -28.22 22.74 -18.28
C GLN A 720 -26.93 22.52 -19.06
N GLY A 721 -26.82 21.44 -19.82
CA GLY A 721 -25.65 21.16 -20.67
C GLY A 721 -25.50 22.17 -21.80
N ARG A 722 -26.63 22.62 -22.40
CA ARG A 722 -26.62 23.67 -23.41
C ARG A 722 -26.15 25.01 -22.84
N ASP A 723 -26.71 25.42 -21.71
CA ASP A 723 -26.35 26.66 -21.03
C ASP A 723 -24.87 26.70 -20.65
N LEU A 724 -24.33 25.59 -20.14
CA LEU A 724 -22.91 25.48 -19.79
C LEU A 724 -21.99 25.52 -21.02
N PHE A 725 -22.42 24.92 -22.14
CA PHE A 725 -21.65 24.94 -23.39
C PHE A 725 -21.64 26.32 -24.05
N ASP A 726 -22.81 26.97 -24.18
CA ASP A 726 -22.92 28.34 -24.71
C ASP A 726 -22.29 29.37 -23.75
N GLY A 727 -22.26 29.04 -22.46
CA GLY A 727 -21.61 29.80 -21.41
C GLY A 727 -20.10 29.97 -21.61
N VAL A 728 -19.44 29.06 -22.33
CA VAL A 728 -17.98 29.12 -22.56
C VAL A 728 -17.59 30.37 -23.33
N LEU A 729 -18.25 30.66 -24.46
CA LEU A 729 -17.92 31.82 -25.30
C LEU A 729 -18.49 33.13 -24.74
N SER A 730 -19.62 33.07 -24.04
CA SER A 730 -20.23 34.25 -23.41
C SER A 730 -19.56 34.68 -22.11
N GLY A 731 -18.64 33.87 -21.56
CA GLY A 731 -17.96 34.11 -20.28
C GLY A 731 -18.83 33.79 -19.06
N LYS A 732 -20.01 33.20 -19.25
CA LYS A 732 -20.88 32.75 -18.16
C LYS A 732 -20.32 31.51 -17.45
N THR A 733 -19.64 30.62 -18.19
CA THR A 733 -18.99 29.43 -17.63
C THR A 733 -17.68 29.83 -16.95
N VAL A 734 -17.60 29.58 -15.65
CA VAL A 734 -16.47 29.99 -14.80
C VAL A 734 -15.44 28.88 -14.70
N TYR A 735 -14.16 29.22 -14.80
CA TYR A 735 -13.07 28.27 -14.63
C TYR A 735 -12.27 28.57 -13.35
N PRO A 736 -11.61 27.55 -12.75
CA PRO A 736 -10.89 27.70 -11.48
C PRO A 736 -9.81 28.78 -11.48
N ASP A 737 -9.12 28.95 -12.60
CA ASP A 737 -8.02 29.89 -12.76
C ASP A 737 -7.90 30.38 -14.22
N GLN A 738 -6.97 31.30 -14.43
CA GLN A 738 -6.71 31.87 -15.75
C GLN A 738 -6.16 30.83 -16.73
N PHE A 739 -5.31 29.90 -16.30
CA PHE A 739 -4.75 28.87 -17.19
C PHE A 739 -5.87 28.02 -17.80
N LEU A 740 -6.80 27.55 -16.97
CA LEU A 740 -7.93 26.73 -17.41
C LEU A 740 -8.92 27.52 -18.25
N THR A 741 -9.11 28.82 -17.96
CA THR A 741 -9.93 29.72 -18.79
C THR A 741 -9.38 29.77 -20.22
N GLU A 742 -8.08 30.07 -20.35
CA GLU A 742 -7.40 30.19 -21.65
C GLU A 742 -7.36 28.84 -22.38
N LEU A 743 -7.08 27.74 -21.67
CA LEU A 743 -7.02 26.40 -22.24
C LEU A 743 -8.37 25.95 -22.82
N ASN A 744 -9.45 26.18 -22.09
CA ASN A 744 -10.78 25.75 -22.51
C ASN A 744 -11.37 26.65 -23.60
N MET A 745 -11.08 27.96 -23.55
CA MET A 745 -11.41 28.87 -24.65
C MET A 745 -10.68 28.46 -25.94
N ALA A 746 -9.38 28.16 -25.85
CA ALA A 746 -8.60 27.64 -26.96
C ALA A 746 -9.19 26.36 -27.52
N PHE A 747 -9.49 25.37 -26.66
CA PHE A 747 -10.10 24.11 -27.09
C PHE A 747 -11.42 24.36 -27.81
N HIS A 748 -12.31 25.17 -27.24
CA HIS A 748 -13.63 25.42 -27.79
C HIS A 748 -13.55 26.09 -29.17
N LEU A 749 -12.75 27.15 -29.30
CA LEU A 749 -12.55 27.88 -30.57
C LEU A 749 -11.90 26.99 -31.65
N LEU A 750 -10.93 26.15 -31.27
CA LEU A 750 -10.22 25.30 -32.23
C LEU A 750 -11.01 24.06 -32.64
N ALA A 751 -11.79 23.47 -31.72
CA ALA A 751 -12.51 22.22 -31.94
C ALA A 751 -13.90 22.43 -32.56
N TYR A 752 -14.63 23.47 -32.15
CA TYR A 752 -16.05 23.63 -32.50
C TYR A 752 -16.33 24.76 -33.49
N GLN A 753 -15.46 25.76 -33.62
CA GLN A 753 -15.67 26.84 -34.59
C GLN A 753 -15.14 26.46 -35.98
N THR A 754 -15.86 26.89 -37.01
CA THR A 754 -15.46 26.70 -38.42
C THR A 754 -14.74 27.92 -38.99
N ASP A 755 -14.99 29.12 -38.45
CA ASP A 755 -14.39 30.37 -38.91
C ASP A 755 -12.85 30.37 -38.70
N PRO A 756 -12.05 30.58 -39.77
CA PRO A 756 -10.60 30.71 -39.65
C PRO A 756 -10.14 31.80 -38.67
N ASN A 757 -10.86 32.92 -38.54
CA ASN A 757 -10.50 34.00 -37.61
C ASN A 757 -10.71 33.56 -36.16
N ALA A 758 -11.84 32.92 -35.86
CA ALA A 758 -12.07 32.31 -34.56
C ALA A 758 -10.99 31.28 -34.20
N LYS A 759 -10.50 30.50 -35.16
CA LYS A 759 -9.38 29.57 -34.95
C LYS A 759 -8.05 30.28 -34.67
N ALA A 760 -7.80 31.44 -35.28
CA ALA A 760 -6.62 32.25 -34.99
C ALA A 760 -6.65 32.75 -33.53
N VAL A 761 -7.79 33.27 -33.07
CA VAL A 761 -8.00 33.66 -31.66
C VAL A 761 -7.84 32.43 -30.74
N GLY A 762 -8.34 31.27 -31.16
CA GLY A 762 -8.13 30.01 -30.44
C GLY A 762 -6.66 29.62 -30.26
N LEU A 763 -5.82 29.86 -31.28
CA LEU A 763 -4.37 29.66 -31.18
C LEU A 763 -3.73 30.63 -30.19
N GLU A 764 -4.14 31.90 -30.16
CA GLU A 764 -3.63 32.89 -29.19
C GLU A 764 -3.93 32.47 -27.75
N HIS A 765 -5.17 32.03 -27.48
CA HIS A 765 -5.54 31.46 -26.18
C HIS A 765 -4.69 30.22 -25.83
N ALA A 766 -4.42 29.34 -26.79
CA ALA A 766 -3.59 28.15 -26.56
C ALA A 766 -2.14 28.53 -26.19
N ILE A 767 -1.56 29.52 -26.88
CA ILE A 767 -0.24 30.07 -26.58
C ILE A 767 -0.22 30.72 -25.20
N LYS A 768 -1.26 31.49 -24.85
CA LYS A 768 -1.38 32.11 -23.52
C LYS A 768 -1.51 31.06 -22.41
N ALA A 769 -2.31 30.02 -22.62
CA ALA A 769 -2.39 28.88 -21.71
C ALA A 769 -1.03 28.19 -21.53
N TYR A 770 -0.27 27.97 -22.60
CA TYR A 770 1.09 27.43 -22.52
C TYR A 770 2.02 28.34 -21.70
N ARG A 771 1.97 29.66 -21.93
CA ARG A 771 2.82 30.63 -21.20
C ARG A 771 2.49 30.67 -19.71
N LEU A 772 1.24 30.51 -19.33
CA LEU A 772 0.81 30.39 -17.93
C LEU A 772 1.30 29.07 -17.32
N GLN A 773 1.09 27.96 -18.01
CA GLN A 773 1.51 26.64 -17.54
C GLN A 773 1.98 25.74 -18.71
N PRO A 774 3.31 25.63 -18.92
CA PRO A 774 3.89 24.96 -20.08
C PRO A 774 3.83 23.45 -19.91
N THR A 775 2.69 22.91 -20.29
CA THR A 775 2.30 21.52 -20.13
C THR A 775 1.93 20.91 -21.49
N PRO A 776 1.83 19.58 -21.59
CA PRO A 776 1.52 18.94 -22.87
C PRO A 776 0.16 19.33 -23.44
N MET A 777 -0.86 19.59 -22.62
CA MET A 777 -2.22 19.81 -23.14
C MET A 777 -2.34 21.07 -24.04
N PRO A 778 -1.91 22.28 -23.62
CA PRO A 778 -1.87 23.44 -24.53
C PRO A 778 -1.08 23.16 -25.81
N MET A 779 0.08 22.49 -25.71
CA MET A 779 0.90 22.16 -26.87
C MET A 779 0.17 21.21 -27.83
N LEU A 780 -0.56 20.21 -27.32
CA LEU A 780 -1.38 19.32 -28.14
C LEU A 780 -2.52 20.07 -28.86
N LEU A 781 -3.09 21.14 -28.27
CA LEU A 781 -4.07 21.98 -28.97
C LEU A 781 -3.43 22.79 -30.11
N ILE A 782 -2.22 23.31 -29.88
CA ILE A 782 -1.44 24.04 -30.89
C ILE A 782 -1.06 23.11 -32.06
N LEU A 783 -0.53 21.92 -31.75
CA LEU A 783 -0.01 21.00 -32.75
C LEU A 783 -1.07 20.10 -33.39
N GLY A 784 -2.24 19.97 -32.77
CA GLY A 784 -3.35 19.16 -33.25
C GLY A 784 -4.37 19.99 -34.03
N PRO A 785 -5.45 20.46 -33.40
CA PRO A 785 -6.54 21.15 -34.09
C PRO A 785 -6.11 22.47 -34.75
N ALA A 786 -5.18 23.26 -34.17
CA ALA A 786 -4.74 24.50 -34.80
C ALA A 786 -3.85 24.26 -36.03
N ALA A 787 -2.91 23.31 -35.97
CA ALA A 787 -2.01 22.98 -37.09
C ALA A 787 -2.71 22.40 -38.33
N ARG A 788 -3.96 21.93 -38.19
CA ARG A 788 -4.82 21.55 -39.33
C ARG A 788 -5.24 22.75 -40.18
N ASN A 789 -5.19 23.97 -39.64
CA ASN A 789 -5.41 25.19 -40.40
C ASN A 789 -4.09 25.69 -40.98
N GLU A 790 -3.97 25.68 -42.30
CA GLU A 790 -2.72 26.01 -43.00
C GLU A 790 -2.26 27.45 -42.73
N HIS A 791 -3.20 28.38 -42.57
CA HIS A 791 -2.91 29.79 -42.29
C HIS A 791 -2.23 30.01 -40.93
N LEU A 792 -2.40 29.09 -39.99
CA LEU A 792 -1.84 29.21 -38.64
C LEU A 792 -0.45 28.58 -38.52
N ARG A 793 -0.03 27.74 -39.49
CA ARG A 793 1.26 27.01 -39.43
C ARG A 793 2.48 27.92 -39.26
N PRO A 794 2.59 29.11 -39.89
CA PRO A 794 3.74 29.99 -39.67
C PRO A 794 3.86 30.50 -38.23
N ALA A 795 2.73 30.89 -37.61
CA ALA A 795 2.70 31.35 -36.22
C ALA A 795 3.03 30.21 -35.25
N ILE A 796 2.46 29.01 -35.50
CA ILE A 796 2.77 27.80 -34.73
C ILE A 796 4.26 27.47 -34.81
N ARG A 797 4.86 27.58 -36.00
CA ARG A 797 6.29 27.34 -36.20
C ARG A 797 7.15 28.30 -35.39
N ALA A 798 6.87 29.60 -35.49
CA ALA A 798 7.61 30.62 -34.76
C ALA A 798 7.53 30.36 -33.24
N PHE A 799 6.33 30.06 -32.74
CA PHE A 799 6.12 29.75 -31.33
C PHE A 799 6.86 28.47 -30.89
N CYS A 800 6.83 27.39 -31.67
CA CYS A 800 7.56 26.16 -31.33
C CYS A 800 9.08 26.41 -31.29
N GLN A 801 9.61 27.25 -32.18
CA GLN A 801 11.02 27.64 -32.17
C GLN A 801 11.37 28.45 -30.92
N GLU A 802 10.54 29.42 -30.53
CA GLU A 802 10.65 30.17 -29.26
C GLU A 802 10.68 29.22 -28.06
N VAL A 803 9.76 28.26 -28.01
CA VAL A 803 9.67 27.26 -26.94
C VAL A 803 10.94 26.41 -26.83
N CYS A 804 11.47 25.91 -27.95
CA CYS A 804 12.69 25.12 -27.95
C CYS A 804 13.91 25.95 -27.51
N GLN A 805 14.00 27.20 -27.96
CA GLN A 805 15.10 28.12 -27.59
C GLN A 805 15.03 28.50 -26.10
N ASP A 806 13.86 28.88 -25.60
CA ASP A 806 13.65 29.18 -24.18
C ASP A 806 14.01 27.98 -23.30
N PHE A 807 13.53 26.78 -23.66
CA PHE A 807 13.82 25.58 -22.89
C PHE A 807 15.31 25.28 -22.84
N GLN A 808 16.03 25.42 -23.96
CA GLN A 808 17.47 25.22 -24.00
C GLN A 808 18.22 26.26 -23.14
N ALA A 809 17.85 27.53 -23.24
CA ALA A 809 18.46 28.61 -22.47
C ALA A 809 18.22 28.48 -20.96
N ASN A 810 17.03 28.01 -20.56
CA ASN A 810 16.57 27.98 -19.17
C ASN A 810 16.51 26.57 -18.54
N ARG A 811 17.04 25.54 -19.23
CA ARG A 811 16.91 24.12 -18.84
C ARG A 811 17.28 23.85 -17.38
N HIS A 812 18.42 24.39 -16.92
CA HIS A 812 18.89 24.20 -15.54
C HIS A 812 17.96 24.84 -14.51
N SER A 813 17.43 26.04 -14.80
CA SER A 813 16.48 26.74 -13.93
C SER A 813 15.13 26.01 -13.86
N TYR A 814 14.69 25.40 -14.96
CA TYR A 814 13.45 24.63 -14.97
C TYR A 814 13.56 23.31 -14.21
N ARG A 815 14.74 22.67 -14.21
CA ARG A 815 14.97 21.41 -13.49
C ARG A 815 14.84 21.54 -11.97
N THR A 816 15.00 22.74 -11.41
CA THR A 816 14.85 23.00 -9.96
C THR A 816 13.44 23.37 -9.54
N ARG A 817 12.46 23.31 -10.46
CA ARG A 817 11.05 23.67 -10.20
C ARG A 817 10.12 22.47 -10.35
N HIS A 818 8.98 22.54 -9.69
CA HIS A 818 7.91 21.56 -9.86
C HIS A 818 7.40 21.53 -11.32
N GLY A 819 6.95 20.36 -11.78
CA GLY A 819 6.40 20.20 -13.13
C GLY A 819 7.43 20.13 -14.27
N TYR A 820 8.73 19.97 -13.98
CA TYR A 820 9.77 19.89 -15.00
C TYR A 820 9.50 18.82 -16.07
N ARG A 821 8.96 17.65 -15.70
CA ARG A 821 8.62 16.58 -16.65
C ARG A 821 7.52 17.00 -17.62
N ALA A 822 6.53 17.76 -17.16
CA ALA A 822 5.46 18.25 -18.01
C ALA A 822 5.98 19.26 -19.04
N ARG A 823 6.89 20.15 -18.63
CA ARG A 823 7.57 21.09 -19.53
C ARG A 823 8.46 20.36 -20.54
N LEU A 824 9.19 19.34 -20.08
CA LEU A 824 10.03 18.50 -20.92
C LEU A 824 9.21 17.76 -21.99
N GLU A 825 8.05 17.22 -21.63
CA GLU A 825 7.15 16.59 -22.59
C GLU A 825 6.56 17.61 -23.59
N ALA A 826 6.26 18.83 -23.16
CA ALA A 826 5.74 19.86 -24.04
C ALA A 826 6.77 20.35 -25.07
N VAL A 827 8.04 20.59 -24.67
CA VAL A 827 9.12 20.94 -25.63
C VAL A 827 9.49 19.77 -26.54
N ARG A 828 9.36 18.52 -26.05
CA ARG A 828 9.53 17.32 -26.87
C ARG A 828 8.50 17.27 -28.01
N LEU A 829 7.23 17.54 -27.71
CA LEU A 829 6.15 17.61 -28.71
C LEU A 829 6.43 18.71 -29.75
N ALA A 830 6.87 19.89 -29.31
CA ALA A 830 7.25 20.98 -30.21
C ALA A 830 8.43 20.59 -31.13
N SER A 831 9.43 19.90 -30.58
CA SER A 831 10.62 19.44 -31.31
C SER A 831 10.26 18.39 -32.37
N ASP A 832 9.43 17.38 -32.02
CA ASP A 832 8.96 16.37 -32.98
C ASP A 832 8.21 17.01 -34.16
N TRP A 833 7.35 17.99 -33.87
CA TRP A 833 6.59 18.69 -34.90
C TRP A 833 7.51 19.54 -35.79
N LEU A 834 8.47 20.28 -35.21
CA LEU A 834 9.47 21.05 -35.97
C LEU A 834 10.35 20.14 -36.83
N ALA A 835 10.72 18.96 -36.35
CA ALA A 835 11.44 17.96 -37.14
C ALA A 835 10.63 17.54 -38.37
N SER A 836 9.33 17.27 -38.18
CA SER A 836 8.41 16.89 -39.26
C SER A 836 8.24 18.02 -40.28
N VAL A 837 8.10 19.26 -39.82
CA VAL A 837 7.99 20.44 -40.68
C VAL A 837 9.29 20.69 -41.46
N ALA A 838 10.45 20.60 -40.81
CA ALA A 838 11.74 20.75 -41.48
C ALA A 838 11.98 19.65 -42.53
N ALA A 839 11.60 18.41 -42.24
CA ALA A 839 11.66 17.30 -43.18
C ALA A 839 10.75 17.55 -44.41
N SER A 840 9.54 18.08 -44.20
CA SER A 840 8.64 18.44 -45.31
C SER A 840 9.13 19.61 -46.17
N GLN A 841 10.14 20.35 -45.70
CA GLN A 841 10.78 21.47 -46.40
C GLN A 841 12.16 21.10 -46.95
N ASP A 842 12.49 19.81 -46.99
CA ASP A 842 13.81 19.29 -47.39
C ASP A 842 15.00 19.86 -46.59
N ASN A 843 14.75 20.44 -45.41
CA ASN A 843 15.80 20.89 -44.49
C ASN A 843 16.20 19.74 -43.56
N LEU A 844 16.94 18.78 -44.12
CA LEU A 844 17.33 17.55 -43.43
C LEU A 844 18.20 17.79 -42.18
N GLU A 845 19.03 18.83 -42.18
CA GLU A 845 19.90 19.18 -41.05
C GLU A 845 19.07 19.66 -39.85
N ALA A 846 18.15 20.61 -40.06
CA ALA A 846 17.26 21.08 -39.01
C ALA A 846 16.32 19.96 -38.54
N ALA A 847 15.81 19.14 -39.46
CA ALA A 847 14.97 18.00 -39.13
C ALA A 847 15.69 17.01 -38.20
N LYS A 848 16.95 16.67 -38.52
CA LYS A 848 17.78 15.81 -37.70
C LYS A 848 18.08 16.43 -36.33
N SER A 849 18.44 17.72 -36.28
CA SER A 849 18.72 18.43 -35.03
C SER A 849 17.52 18.42 -34.07
N TYR A 850 16.31 18.72 -34.57
CA TYR A 850 15.10 18.69 -33.75
C TYR A 850 14.73 17.26 -33.32
N ALA A 851 14.89 16.27 -34.18
CA ALA A 851 14.64 14.86 -33.83
C ALA A 851 15.60 14.36 -32.74
N GLU A 852 16.88 14.73 -32.81
CA GLU A 852 17.87 14.42 -31.78
C GLU A 852 17.54 15.09 -30.45
N ALA A 853 17.12 16.35 -30.46
CA ALA A 853 16.67 17.05 -29.25
C ALA A 853 15.43 16.37 -28.62
N ALA A 854 14.44 16.01 -29.44
CA ALA A 854 13.24 15.32 -28.97
C ALA A 854 13.56 13.96 -28.34
N GLU A 855 14.49 13.20 -28.92
CA GLU A 855 14.95 11.93 -28.37
C GLU A 855 15.71 12.11 -27.05
N GLN A 856 16.57 13.13 -26.94
CA GLN A 856 17.21 13.48 -25.67
C GLN A 856 16.20 13.82 -24.58
N TYR A 857 15.16 14.59 -24.92
CA TYR A 857 14.10 14.94 -23.96
C TYR A 857 13.26 13.72 -23.54
N ARG A 858 13.03 12.78 -24.45
CA ARG A 858 12.36 11.49 -24.15
C ARG A 858 13.19 10.67 -23.16
N GLN A 859 14.49 10.51 -23.42
CA GLN A 859 15.40 9.78 -22.53
C GLN A 859 15.49 10.42 -21.14
N GLU A 860 15.57 11.75 -21.04
CA GLU A 860 15.56 12.45 -19.76
C GLU A 860 14.23 12.28 -19.01
N ARG A 861 13.10 12.31 -19.71
CA ARG A 861 11.76 12.10 -19.13
C ARG A 861 11.62 10.71 -18.55
N ASP A 862 12.11 9.70 -19.27
CA ASP A 862 12.04 8.30 -18.85
C ASP A 862 12.96 8.08 -17.64
N LEU A 863 14.18 8.64 -17.67
CA LEU A 863 15.10 8.63 -16.52
C LEU A 863 14.48 9.28 -15.27
N LEU A 864 13.83 10.44 -15.41
CA LEU A 864 13.14 11.11 -14.29
C LEU A 864 12.01 10.25 -13.72
N THR A 865 11.28 9.56 -14.60
CA THR A 865 10.18 8.68 -14.18
C THR A 865 10.68 7.52 -13.35
N ASP A 866 11.86 6.97 -13.67
CA ASP A 866 12.49 5.90 -12.90
C ASP A 866 13.10 6.41 -11.59
N LEU A 867 13.76 7.57 -11.61
CA LEU A 867 14.38 8.16 -10.41
C LEU A 867 13.36 8.53 -9.34
N GLN A 868 12.15 8.95 -9.75
CA GLN A 868 11.06 9.41 -8.88
C GLN A 868 10.13 8.29 -8.40
N ARG A 869 10.44 7.01 -8.67
CA ARG A 869 9.74 5.83 -8.14
C ARG A 869 10.56 5.14 -7.04
N TRP A 870 9.88 4.41 -6.15
CA TRP A 870 10.46 3.80 -4.92
C TRP A 870 10.63 2.29 -4.98
#